data_AF-A0A1F8JIR4-F1
#
_entry.id   AF-A0A1F8JIR4-F1
#
_cell.length_a   1.000
_cell.length_b   1.000
_cell.length_c   1.000
_cell.angle_alpha   90.00
_cell.angle_beta   90.00
_cell.angle_gamma   90.00
#
_symmetry.space_group_name_H-M   'P 1'
#
loop_
_entity.id
_entity.type
_entity.pdbx_description
1 polymer ?
#
loop_
_entity_poly.entity_id
_entity_poly.type
_entity_poly.pdbx_seq_one_letter_code
_entity_poly.pdbx_strand_id
1 'polypeptide(L)'
;MLNEFEIVRKTNLILKIILILFAIIFFKNWHLTVIERKTKIIESQKPKKRVILQKANRGEVFDRYGNPIAINRTKYNATIYYSHIKHIPRIKFYFENGKKIKKYERREYIKKLSSFLAKELKLDSERIEDLIDSKASLMPHIPFIIKESISEKEYYRLKILEKDFPGIYAERTSERHYPLKKNLSEIVGFMGAINHEEYLNIAKETEKLNKMVIAYQNNEDIDFENYKEIEDVEKRLNQLNSLSYGINDLIGKSGIEKKFEENLKGFHQKKTFLVDIQGNFLKELEPKIKPKAGKSLKLSIISDLQKFCENILQEEEFYRDGLSKAYNKKKKCRESLKQPFFKGGSIVVMDPNTSDVYALATYPTFDPNDFIPSSNQNIKEIKQKNISKWLETYVHIGNIFDGKDLLLRERNEINFEKKELTFENYLEMILSEESNIIQGLNKIQNLSNAIKLQEDIENLIFHTKALPIDIMNHIFLQNNKNYKLDESLLLNLEKQDLKESKNRIVNFLSNISDNRDKLFTLDILRLFVYSPAFSDALIEKTKHISISKYYEISKSAHRIRDILKKEIKNLFSENNFLNWKEKNFKNYILEKRKIEKEKKIFSKPYIDYLNEKENELFNEFWDKNKNILLCALFFQPISFEEDFSKYFDFIKSINTTIFENDFEFLKNELNFLKFEDSISFIKTTRTFNELDRKLLYNYPRIRTSKEGKLEKHLAAAFYPRNGFGYTKSCAINNSFPIGSLFKLIPAYTALKERYFYLKENNLNLNNLNPLTMIDTVYFDYKIKNGSLIVGKTLDNKPYPRIYKKGRLPKSTHFDNGKISMIEALECSSNPYFSILSTDCISTPYSLIYESKNFNLGSKTGIDLPNENKGNLPEDILFDRTSLYSFAIGQHSLVVTPIQAAVMLSAIANKGIVYKPKLLLDVKAEIINKIFMPDKIRTILLEGMDKVVCGEKGSARASIQKKLRQNKDLRNKYIENHHKFVGKTSTAEFMYHLNMNPSAKAEKYKNIW
;
A
#
# COMPACT_ATOMS: atom_id res chain seq x y z
N MET A 1 -57.59 -36.38 50.97
CA MET A 1 -57.72 -35.34 52.01
C MET A 1 -56.39 -34.93 52.66
N LEU A 2 -55.44 -35.83 52.98
CA LEU A 2 -54.13 -35.43 53.57
C LEU A 2 -53.21 -34.65 52.61
N ASN A 3 -53.20 -34.94 51.30
CA ASN A 3 -52.37 -34.21 50.32
C ASN A 3 -52.84 -32.79 50.01
N GLU A 4 -54.14 -32.49 50.07
CA GLU A 4 -54.66 -31.15 49.79
C GLU A 4 -54.30 -30.14 50.90
N PHE A 5 -54.34 -30.58 52.16
CA PHE A 5 -53.93 -29.75 53.30
C PHE A 5 -52.44 -29.39 53.26
N GLU A 6 -51.59 -30.30 52.77
CA GLU A 6 -50.15 -30.05 52.65
C GLU A 6 -49.82 -29.08 51.51
N ILE A 7 -50.54 -29.16 50.39
CA ILE A 7 -50.42 -28.23 49.27
C ILE A 7 -50.83 -26.82 49.70
N VAL A 8 -51.98 -26.66 50.36
CA VAL A 8 -52.48 -25.37 50.87
C VAL A 8 -51.51 -24.75 51.88
N ARG A 9 -50.87 -25.56 52.72
CA ARG A 9 -49.88 -25.08 53.69
C ARG A 9 -48.58 -24.62 53.01
N LYS A 10 -48.12 -25.33 51.96
CA LYS A 10 -46.94 -24.95 51.17
C LYS A 10 -47.20 -23.70 50.33
N THR A 11 -48.37 -23.56 49.69
CA THR A 11 -48.74 -22.32 48.97
C THR A 11 -48.86 -21.14 49.90
N ASN A 12 -49.47 -21.28 51.08
CA ASN A 12 -49.52 -20.19 52.07
C ASN A 12 -48.13 -19.78 52.60
N LEU A 13 -47.19 -20.72 52.73
CA LEU A 13 -45.82 -20.42 53.11
C LEU A 13 -45.10 -19.61 52.01
N ILE A 14 -45.24 -20.04 50.75
CA ILE A 14 -44.68 -19.33 49.58
C ILE A 14 -45.30 -17.92 49.47
N LEU A 15 -46.61 -17.79 49.68
CA LEU A 15 -47.32 -16.52 49.59
C LEU A 15 -46.87 -15.54 50.69
N LYS A 16 -46.59 -16.04 51.90
CA LYS A 16 -45.98 -15.25 52.99
C LYS A 16 -44.56 -14.80 52.65
N ILE A 17 -43.73 -15.68 52.07
CA ILE A 17 -42.37 -15.33 51.62
C ILE A 17 -42.42 -14.25 50.54
N ILE A 18 -43.33 -14.39 49.57
CA ILE A 18 -43.57 -13.40 48.51
C ILE A 18 -44.01 -12.07 49.12
N LEU A 19 -44.96 -12.07 50.07
CA LEU A 19 -45.40 -10.87 50.77
C LEU A 19 -44.27 -10.18 51.54
N ILE A 20 -43.40 -10.94 52.21
CA ILE A 20 -42.23 -10.39 52.92
C ILE A 20 -41.25 -9.78 51.92
N LEU A 21 -40.97 -10.43 50.78
CA LEU A 21 -40.14 -9.87 49.72
C LEU A 21 -40.73 -8.58 49.15
N PHE A 22 -42.04 -8.54 48.90
CA PHE A 22 -42.73 -7.32 48.48
C PHE A 22 -42.67 -6.22 49.54
N ALA A 23 -42.80 -6.56 50.82
CA ALA A 23 -42.66 -5.60 51.91
C ALA A 23 -41.23 -5.03 51.99
N ILE A 24 -40.19 -5.85 51.82
CA ILE A 24 -38.79 -5.40 51.77
C ILE A 24 -38.55 -4.47 50.57
N ILE A 25 -39.06 -4.83 49.38
CA ILE A 25 -38.96 -3.99 48.18
C ILE A 25 -39.73 -2.68 48.39
N PHE A 26 -40.93 -2.73 48.96
CA PHE A 26 -41.74 -1.55 49.26
C PHE A 26 -41.02 -0.64 50.25
N PHE A 27 -40.49 -1.18 51.34
CA PHE A 27 -39.77 -0.41 52.36
C PHE A 27 -38.48 0.19 51.79
N LYS A 28 -37.75 -0.55 50.97
CA LYS A 28 -36.56 -0.05 50.27
C LYS A 28 -36.90 1.05 49.26
N ASN A 29 -37.99 0.88 48.51
CA ASN A 29 -38.48 1.92 47.59
C ASN A 29 -38.93 3.16 48.36
N TRP A 30 -39.65 3.01 49.47
CA TRP A 30 -40.05 4.11 50.35
C TRP A 30 -38.84 4.83 50.94
N HIS A 31 -37.83 4.08 51.41
CA HIS A 31 -36.57 4.65 51.88
C HIS A 31 -35.86 5.47 50.79
N LEU A 32 -35.78 4.95 49.55
CA LEU A 32 -35.18 5.66 48.43
C LEU A 32 -35.99 6.89 47.97
N THR A 33 -37.32 6.81 47.99
CA THR A 33 -38.23 7.84 47.43
C THR A 33 -38.68 8.88 48.44
N VAL A 34 -38.58 8.63 49.74
CA VAL A 34 -39.01 9.55 50.80
C VAL A 34 -37.83 10.02 51.64
N ILE A 35 -37.02 9.09 52.18
CA ILE A 35 -35.89 9.42 53.07
C ILE A 35 -34.70 9.94 52.26
N GLU A 36 -34.20 9.16 51.30
CA GLU A 36 -33.06 9.55 50.46
C GLU A 36 -33.45 10.44 49.28
N ARG A 37 -34.73 10.83 49.14
CA ARG A 37 -35.18 11.61 47.98
C ARG A 37 -34.37 12.90 47.80
N LYS A 38 -34.16 13.63 48.90
CA LYS A 38 -33.45 14.91 48.87
C LYS A 38 -31.97 14.70 48.52
N THR A 39 -31.31 13.72 49.13
CA THR A 39 -29.90 13.40 48.85
C THR A 39 -29.72 12.90 47.43
N LYS A 40 -30.61 12.04 46.92
CA LYS A 40 -30.60 11.53 45.54
C LYS A 40 -30.93 12.61 44.51
N ILE A 41 -31.85 13.54 44.80
CA ILE A 41 -32.10 14.70 43.93
C ILE A 41 -30.86 15.60 43.88
N ILE A 42 -30.24 15.89 45.03
CA ILE A 42 -29.01 16.68 45.08
C ILE A 42 -27.87 15.96 44.33
N GLU A 43 -27.70 14.66 44.52
CA GLU A 43 -26.74 13.84 43.76
C GLU A 43 -27.02 13.85 42.26
N SER A 44 -28.30 13.79 41.86
CA SER A 44 -28.70 13.86 40.45
C SER A 44 -28.45 15.24 39.84
N GLN A 45 -28.52 16.29 40.64
CA GLN A 45 -28.30 17.70 40.28
C GLN A 45 -26.84 18.13 40.36
N LYS A 46 -25.94 17.25 40.85
CA LYS A 46 -24.51 17.56 40.87
C LYS A 46 -24.02 17.82 39.44
N PRO A 47 -23.32 18.94 39.21
CA PRO A 47 -22.82 19.29 37.90
C PRO A 47 -21.85 18.22 37.39
N LYS A 48 -22.02 17.83 36.13
CA LYS A 48 -21.16 16.83 35.50
C LYS A 48 -19.93 17.51 34.93
N LYS A 49 -18.77 16.86 35.04
CA LYS A 49 -17.56 17.29 34.33
C LYS A 49 -17.63 16.81 32.88
N ARG A 50 -17.47 17.74 31.95
CA ARG A 50 -17.38 17.50 30.51
C ARG A 50 -16.02 17.95 30.02
N VAL A 51 -15.33 17.12 29.23
CA VAL A 51 -14.04 17.47 28.65
C VAL A 51 -14.21 17.72 27.16
N ILE A 52 -13.76 18.87 26.67
CA ILE A 52 -13.62 19.17 25.24
C ILE A 52 -12.14 19.32 24.93
N LEU A 53 -11.70 18.68 23.84
CA LEU A 53 -10.33 18.77 23.35
C LEU A 53 -10.18 20.02 22.48
N GLN A 54 -9.42 21.00 22.94
CA GLN A 54 -8.93 22.08 22.09
C GLN A 54 -7.62 21.62 21.45
N LYS A 55 -7.66 21.46 20.12
CA LYS A 55 -6.52 20.99 19.33
C LYS A 55 -5.41 22.04 19.32
N ALA A 56 -4.18 21.57 19.42
CA ALA A 56 -2.99 22.40 19.25
C ALA A 56 -2.51 22.28 17.80
N ASN A 57 -1.81 23.31 17.32
CA ASN A 57 -1.19 23.27 16.00
C ASN A 57 -0.06 22.24 16.01
N ARG A 58 0.02 21.45 14.94
CA ARG A 58 1.10 20.48 14.72
C ARG A 58 2.42 21.21 14.46
N GLY A 59 3.55 20.63 14.81
CA GLY A 59 4.87 21.18 14.47
C GLY A 59 5.07 21.30 12.96
N GLU A 60 5.69 22.39 12.51
CA GLU A 60 6.03 22.58 11.10
C GLU A 60 7.36 21.90 10.77
N VAL A 61 7.51 21.44 9.55
CA VAL A 61 8.75 20.80 9.08
C VAL A 61 9.36 21.67 7.99
N PHE A 62 10.63 22.00 8.18
CA PHE A 62 11.41 22.83 7.28
C PHE A 62 12.60 22.05 6.73
N ASP A 63 13.06 22.44 5.56
CA ASP A 63 14.35 22.01 5.03
C ASP A 63 15.52 22.67 5.79
N ARG A 64 16.74 22.38 5.34
CA ARG A 64 17.96 22.91 5.96
C ARG A 64 18.03 24.44 5.97
N TYR A 65 17.49 25.08 4.93
CA TYR A 65 17.52 26.53 4.73
C TYR A 65 16.26 27.23 5.25
N GLY A 66 15.32 26.49 5.83
CA GLY A 66 14.07 27.02 6.38
C GLY A 66 12.90 27.05 5.39
N ASN A 67 13.02 26.43 4.22
CA ASN A 67 11.91 26.31 3.28
C ASN A 67 10.85 25.35 3.82
N PRO A 68 9.55 25.68 3.71
CA PRO A 68 8.47 24.88 4.27
C PRO A 68 8.28 23.57 3.49
N ILE A 69 8.42 22.45 4.20
CA ILE A 69 8.16 21.11 3.66
C ILE A 69 6.76 20.63 4.07
N ALA A 70 6.38 20.85 5.34
CA ALA A 70 5.07 20.51 5.85
C ALA A 70 4.61 21.58 6.84
N ILE A 71 3.54 22.28 6.50
CA ILE A 71 3.04 23.45 7.23
C ILE A 71 1.56 23.31 7.56
N ASN A 72 1.11 24.19 8.44
CA ASN A 72 -0.29 24.28 8.81
C ASN A 72 -0.98 25.38 8.01
N ARG A 73 -2.01 25.05 7.24
CA ARG A 73 -2.88 26.04 6.61
C ARG A 73 -4.09 26.31 7.48
N THR A 74 -4.47 27.59 7.54
CA THR A 74 -5.72 27.98 8.22
C THR A 74 -6.90 27.47 7.39
N LYS A 75 -7.81 26.76 8.04
CA LYS A 75 -9.07 26.25 7.48
C LYS A 75 -10.24 26.80 8.28
N TYR A 76 -11.20 27.41 7.60
CA TYR A 76 -12.41 27.95 8.22
C TYR A 76 -13.57 26.96 8.08
N ASN A 77 -14.33 26.75 9.14
CA ASN A 77 -15.49 25.83 9.15
C ASN A 77 -16.74 26.56 9.68
N ALA A 78 -17.89 26.22 9.12
CA ALA A 78 -19.19 26.61 9.68
C ALA A 78 -19.74 25.45 10.54
N THR A 79 -19.89 25.69 11.84
CA THR A 79 -20.30 24.70 12.84
C THR A 79 -21.60 25.09 13.54
N ILE A 80 -22.37 24.09 13.97
CA ILE A 80 -23.59 24.28 14.75
C ILE A 80 -23.45 23.68 16.13
N TYR A 81 -23.75 24.49 17.14
CA TYR A 81 -23.89 24.09 18.53
C TYR A 81 -25.38 24.01 18.87
N TYR A 82 -25.96 22.83 18.72
CA TYR A 82 -27.38 22.62 18.99
C TYR A 82 -27.77 22.93 20.45
N SER A 83 -26.81 22.81 21.39
CA SER A 83 -27.01 23.13 22.81
C SER A 83 -27.51 24.55 22.99
N HIS A 84 -27.01 25.48 22.18
CA HIS A 84 -27.40 26.89 22.26
C HIS A 84 -28.79 27.11 21.63
N ILE A 85 -29.11 26.38 20.56
CA ILE A 85 -30.45 26.38 19.95
C ILE A 85 -31.51 25.82 20.93
N LYS A 86 -31.12 24.87 21.79
CA LYS A 86 -32.01 24.25 22.78
C LYS A 86 -32.55 25.23 23.82
N HIS A 87 -31.89 26.36 24.06
CA HIS A 87 -32.41 27.42 24.94
C HIS A 87 -33.69 28.05 24.41
N ILE A 88 -33.88 28.07 23.08
CA ILE A 88 -35.12 28.53 22.47
C ILE A 88 -36.21 27.52 22.82
N PRO A 89 -37.33 27.93 23.44
CA PRO A 89 -38.35 26.99 23.87
C PRO A 89 -38.97 26.27 22.67
N ARG A 90 -39.27 24.98 22.85
CA ARG A 90 -39.83 24.15 21.77
C ARG A 90 -41.21 24.65 21.33
N ILE A 91 -41.99 25.14 22.29
CA ILE A 91 -43.33 25.69 22.13
C ILE A 91 -43.44 26.93 23.01
N LYS A 92 -43.98 28.01 22.47
CA LYS A 92 -44.38 29.19 23.23
C LYS A 92 -45.83 29.53 22.89
N PHE A 93 -46.57 29.96 23.90
CA PHE A 93 -47.96 30.34 23.75
C PHE A 93 -48.04 31.86 23.62
N TYR A 94 -48.77 32.33 22.62
CA TYR A 94 -49.06 33.75 22.40
C TYR A 94 -50.56 33.97 22.50
N PHE A 95 -50.96 35.19 22.84
CA PHE A 95 -52.34 35.61 22.83
C PHE A 95 -52.52 36.61 21.69
N GLU A 96 -53.24 36.22 20.64
CA GLU A 96 -53.69 37.10 19.57
C GLU A 96 -55.22 37.12 19.59
N ASN A 97 -55.82 38.30 19.62
CA ASN A 97 -57.28 38.51 19.68
C ASN A 97 -57.98 37.67 20.78
N GLY A 98 -57.36 37.56 21.96
CA GLY A 98 -57.92 36.82 23.11
C GLY A 98 -57.86 35.29 23.02
N LYS A 99 -57.34 34.71 21.93
CA LYS A 99 -57.16 33.25 21.78
C LYS A 99 -55.70 32.85 21.99
N LYS A 100 -55.49 31.77 22.76
CA LYS A 100 -54.16 31.20 23.06
C LYS A 100 -53.68 30.38 21.86
N ILE A 101 -52.73 30.91 21.09
CA ILE A 101 -52.15 30.26 19.92
C ILE A 101 -50.84 29.59 20.31
N LYS A 102 -50.68 28.32 19.90
CA LYS A 102 -49.48 27.52 20.13
C LYS A 102 -48.51 27.71 18.95
N LYS A 103 -47.33 28.28 19.21
CA LYS A 103 -46.31 28.50 18.18
C LYS A 103 -45.04 27.70 18.47
N TYR A 104 -44.46 27.12 17.43
CA TYR A 104 -43.25 26.28 17.51
C TYR A 104 -41.99 27.13 17.25
N GLU A 105 -41.67 28.04 18.17
CA GLU A 105 -40.55 29.00 18.04
C GLU A 105 -39.23 28.36 17.60
N ARG A 106 -38.81 27.26 18.22
CA ARG A 106 -37.54 26.60 17.86
C ARG A 106 -37.53 26.07 16.42
N ARG A 107 -38.65 25.53 15.95
CA ARG A 107 -38.74 24.99 14.58
C ARG A 107 -38.69 26.12 13.55
N GLU A 108 -39.39 27.22 13.82
CA GLU A 108 -39.31 28.42 12.96
C GLU A 108 -37.90 29.01 12.96
N TYR A 109 -37.22 29.03 14.11
CA TYR A 109 -35.84 29.47 14.19
C TYR A 109 -34.91 28.60 13.34
N ILE A 110 -35.00 27.27 13.45
CA ILE A 110 -34.19 26.35 12.65
C ILE A 110 -34.46 26.55 11.15
N LYS A 111 -35.72 26.74 10.73
CA LYS A 111 -36.06 27.06 9.34
C LYS A 111 -35.43 28.37 8.84
N LYS A 112 -35.50 29.44 9.64
CA LYS A 112 -34.87 30.72 9.31
C LYS A 112 -33.35 30.60 9.25
N LEU A 113 -32.77 29.87 10.19
CA LEU A 113 -31.35 29.58 10.25
C LEU A 113 -30.87 28.80 9.02
N SER A 114 -31.59 27.74 8.65
CA SER A 114 -31.26 26.89 7.50
C SER A 114 -31.35 27.64 6.18
N SER A 115 -32.43 28.41 5.96
CA SER A 115 -32.60 29.22 4.74
C SER A 115 -31.52 30.30 4.62
N PHE A 116 -31.12 30.89 5.74
CA PHE A 116 -30.02 31.84 5.78
C PHE A 116 -28.67 31.19 5.43
N LEU A 117 -28.33 30.09 6.10
CA LEU A 117 -27.09 29.36 5.86
C LEU A 117 -27.02 28.81 4.43
N ALA A 118 -28.15 28.36 3.88
CA ALA A 118 -28.27 27.94 2.49
C ALA A 118 -27.85 29.05 1.52
N LYS A 119 -28.31 30.28 1.75
CA LYS A 119 -27.98 31.44 0.92
C LYS A 119 -26.50 31.84 1.02
N GLU A 120 -25.96 31.94 2.23
CA GLU A 120 -24.57 32.37 2.43
C GLU A 120 -23.56 31.29 2.05
N LEU A 121 -23.86 30.01 2.32
CA LEU A 121 -22.95 28.88 2.07
C LEU A 121 -23.20 28.17 0.74
N LYS A 122 -24.20 28.60 -0.05
CA LYS A 122 -24.64 27.95 -1.29
C LYS A 122 -24.95 26.46 -1.10
N LEU A 123 -25.76 26.17 -0.09
CA LEU A 123 -26.19 24.84 0.29
C LEU A 123 -27.71 24.73 0.17
N ASP A 124 -28.23 23.51 0.19
CA ASP A 124 -29.68 23.27 0.25
C ASP A 124 -30.23 23.51 1.66
N SER A 125 -31.31 24.28 1.76
CA SER A 125 -31.94 24.67 3.03
C SER A 125 -32.61 23.49 3.73
N GLU A 126 -33.30 22.63 2.98
CA GLU A 126 -33.99 21.48 3.56
C GLU A 126 -32.98 20.52 4.19
N ARG A 127 -31.89 20.23 3.46
CA ARG A 127 -30.78 19.42 3.97
C ARG A 127 -30.14 19.98 5.24
N ILE A 128 -30.03 21.31 5.40
CA ILE A 128 -29.48 21.90 6.63
C ILE A 128 -30.47 21.74 7.80
N GLU A 129 -31.77 22.02 7.61
CA GLU A 129 -32.80 21.80 8.63
C GLU A 129 -32.78 20.36 9.12
N ASP A 130 -32.77 19.43 8.17
CA ASP A 130 -32.64 18.00 8.39
C ASP A 130 -31.36 17.64 9.17
N LEU A 131 -30.20 18.17 8.78
CA LEU A 131 -28.94 17.94 9.50
C LEU A 131 -29.01 18.44 10.96
N ILE A 132 -29.59 19.62 11.18
CA ILE A 132 -29.76 20.19 12.52
C ILE A 132 -30.67 19.32 13.37
N ASP A 133 -31.87 19.00 12.89
CA ASP A 133 -32.86 18.22 13.64
C ASP A 133 -32.40 16.78 13.88
N SER A 134 -31.65 16.21 12.95
CA SER A 134 -31.13 14.86 13.09
C SER A 134 -30.00 14.78 14.12
N LYS A 135 -29.00 15.67 14.06
CA LYS A 135 -27.87 15.71 15.01
C LYS A 135 -28.26 16.25 16.39
N ALA A 136 -29.32 17.07 16.46
CA ALA A 136 -29.94 17.53 17.71
C ALA A 136 -30.31 16.41 18.68
N SER A 137 -30.86 15.31 18.15
CA SER A 137 -31.29 14.16 18.95
C SER A 137 -30.13 13.36 19.53
N LEU A 138 -29.01 13.35 18.79
CA LEU A 138 -27.88 12.47 19.00
C LEU A 138 -26.81 13.06 19.92
N MET A 139 -26.45 14.30 19.60
CA MET A 139 -25.26 14.96 20.09
C MET A 139 -25.62 16.42 20.38
N PRO A 140 -26.60 16.69 21.26
CA PRO A 140 -27.08 18.04 21.51
C PRO A 140 -26.01 19.00 22.01
N HIS A 141 -24.85 18.50 22.43
CA HIS A 141 -23.77 19.30 23.02
C HIS A 141 -22.43 19.17 22.29
N ILE A 142 -22.36 18.41 21.19
CA ILE A 142 -21.14 18.29 20.39
C ILE A 142 -21.38 19.09 19.11
N PRO A 143 -20.52 20.07 18.79
CA PRO A 143 -20.65 20.79 17.55
C PRO A 143 -20.49 19.84 16.37
N PHE A 144 -21.31 20.04 15.34
CA PHE A 144 -21.12 19.37 14.06
C PHE A 144 -20.88 20.41 12.97
N ILE A 145 -20.05 20.03 12.00
CA ILE A 145 -19.67 20.89 10.90
C ILE A 145 -20.74 20.77 9.81
N ILE A 146 -21.29 21.91 9.37
CA ILE A 146 -22.20 21.97 8.22
C ILE A 146 -21.40 21.97 6.92
N LYS A 147 -20.39 22.85 6.88
CA LYS A 147 -19.53 23.05 5.72
C LYS A 147 -18.10 23.31 6.21
N GLU A 148 -17.17 22.53 5.69
CA GLU A 148 -15.74 22.75 5.91
C GLU A 148 -15.14 23.61 4.80
N SER A 149 -14.00 24.25 5.10
CA SER A 149 -13.22 25.04 4.14
C SER A 149 -14.03 26.16 3.47
N ILE A 150 -14.80 26.91 4.27
CA ILE A 150 -15.48 28.12 3.81
C ILE A 150 -14.44 29.20 3.45
N SER A 151 -14.78 30.07 2.52
CA SER A 151 -13.95 31.22 2.16
C SER A 151 -13.79 32.16 3.35
N GLU A 152 -12.69 32.92 3.36
CA GLU A 152 -12.45 33.90 4.43
C GLU A 152 -13.55 34.97 4.50
N LYS A 153 -14.15 35.32 3.35
CA LYS A 153 -15.32 36.22 3.29
C LYS A 153 -16.54 35.61 3.97
N GLU A 154 -16.87 34.34 3.68
CA GLU A 154 -17.96 33.62 4.35
C GLU A 154 -17.69 33.48 5.86
N TYR A 155 -16.43 33.23 6.24
CA TYR A 155 -16.02 33.13 7.65
C TYR A 155 -16.31 34.39 8.44
N TYR A 156 -15.83 35.56 8.00
CA TYR A 156 -16.07 36.81 8.72
C TYR A 156 -17.55 37.19 8.73
N ARG A 157 -18.28 36.89 7.64
CA ARG A 157 -19.73 37.09 7.56
C ARG A 157 -20.46 36.30 8.63
N LEU A 158 -20.17 35.00 8.75
CA LEU A 158 -20.72 34.15 9.80
C LEU A 158 -20.27 34.59 11.18
N LYS A 159 -19.00 35.01 11.34
CA LYS A 159 -18.44 35.47 12.62
C LYS A 159 -19.16 36.68 13.20
N ILE A 160 -19.53 37.64 12.36
CA ILE A 160 -20.30 38.82 12.76
C ILE A 160 -21.69 38.41 13.27
N LEU A 161 -22.31 37.44 12.60
CA LEU A 161 -23.68 37.00 12.83
C LEU A 161 -23.83 35.96 13.95
N GLU A 162 -22.74 35.43 14.52
CA GLU A 162 -22.78 34.54 15.69
C GLU A 162 -23.55 35.16 16.86
N LYS A 163 -23.56 36.50 16.96
CA LYS A 163 -24.32 37.24 17.98
C LYS A 163 -25.83 37.20 17.75
N ASP A 164 -26.26 37.27 16.50
CA ASP A 164 -27.67 37.38 16.10
C ASP A 164 -28.35 36.01 15.99
N PHE A 165 -27.57 34.97 15.69
CA PHE A 165 -28.05 33.60 15.52
C PHE A 165 -27.42 32.64 16.55
N PRO A 166 -28.07 32.45 17.71
CA PRO A 166 -27.67 31.47 18.71
C PRO A 166 -27.45 30.08 18.11
N GLY A 167 -26.24 29.55 18.24
CA GLY A 167 -25.87 28.21 17.78
C GLY A 167 -25.09 28.15 16.47
N ILE A 168 -24.96 29.24 15.71
CA ILE A 168 -23.99 29.33 14.60
C ILE A 168 -22.62 29.66 15.16
N TYR A 169 -21.60 28.94 14.70
CA TYR A 169 -20.21 29.26 14.97
C TYR A 169 -19.37 29.15 13.70
N ALA A 170 -18.48 30.10 13.51
CA ALA A 170 -17.42 30.09 12.52
C ALA A 170 -16.11 29.74 13.24
N GLU A 171 -15.64 28.52 13.04
CA GLU A 171 -14.43 27.99 13.67
C GLU A 171 -13.23 28.14 12.75
N ARG A 172 -12.14 28.70 13.30
CA ARG A 172 -10.83 28.71 12.66
C ARG A 172 -10.05 27.49 13.13
N THR A 173 -9.77 26.58 12.22
CA THR A 173 -9.01 25.35 12.45
C THR A 173 -7.73 25.35 11.62
N SER A 174 -6.85 24.38 11.89
CA SER A 174 -5.62 24.17 11.15
C SER A 174 -5.69 22.85 10.40
N GLU A 175 -5.35 22.85 9.12
CA GLU A 175 -5.16 21.65 8.31
C GLU A 175 -3.68 21.49 7.93
N ARG A 176 -3.21 20.24 7.80
CA ARG A 176 -1.85 19.98 7.33
C ARG A 176 -1.78 20.17 5.81
N HIS A 177 -0.71 20.80 5.33
CA HIS A 177 -0.47 21.04 3.91
C HIS A 177 1.00 20.84 3.56
N TYR A 178 1.27 20.22 2.41
CA TYR A 178 2.60 19.90 1.91
C TYR A 178 2.89 20.70 0.62
N PRO A 179 3.65 21.81 0.68
CA PRO A 179 3.87 22.70 -0.46
C PRO A 179 4.55 22.03 -1.66
N LEU A 180 5.42 21.05 -1.40
CA LEU A 180 6.24 20.38 -2.42
C LEU A 180 5.50 19.23 -3.14
N LYS A 181 4.24 18.96 -2.76
CA LYS A 181 3.39 17.92 -3.37
C LYS A 181 4.12 16.57 -3.43
N LYS A 182 4.37 16.05 -4.63
CA LYS A 182 5.02 14.75 -4.88
C LYS A 182 6.47 14.70 -4.44
N ASN A 183 7.16 15.83 -4.44
CA ASN A 183 8.58 15.87 -4.12
C ASN A 183 8.73 15.76 -2.61
N LEU A 184 9.78 15.07 -2.14
CA LEU A 184 9.98 14.79 -0.71
C LEU A 184 8.91 13.91 -0.06
N SER A 185 7.96 13.36 -0.82
CA SER A 185 6.76 12.72 -0.25
C SER A 185 7.07 11.56 0.67
N GLU A 186 8.10 10.78 0.36
CA GLU A 186 8.47 9.61 1.15
C GLU A 186 9.28 9.95 2.41
N ILE A 187 10.11 10.99 2.34
CA ILE A 187 10.85 11.48 3.52
C ILE A 187 9.86 12.07 4.53
N VAL A 188 8.94 12.91 4.06
CA VAL A 188 7.94 13.55 4.91
C VAL A 188 6.91 12.53 5.38
N GLY A 189 6.45 11.69 4.47
CA GLY A 189 5.33 10.78 4.66
C GLY A 189 3.99 11.49 4.59
N PHE A 190 2.96 10.84 5.13
CA PHE A 190 1.60 11.38 5.15
C PHE A 190 0.91 11.14 6.50
N MET A 191 -0.14 11.92 6.74
CA MET A 191 -1.05 11.75 7.86
C MET A 191 -2.23 10.87 7.45
N GLY A 192 -2.80 10.12 8.39
CA GLY A 192 -4.02 9.34 8.17
C GLY A 192 -4.81 9.18 9.46
N ALA A 193 -6.08 8.78 9.35
CA ALA A 193 -6.91 8.52 10.50
C ALA A 193 -6.30 7.43 11.39
N ILE A 194 -6.35 7.61 12.71
CA ILE A 194 -5.96 6.58 13.67
C ILE A 194 -6.84 5.34 13.47
N ASN A 195 -6.20 4.18 13.33
CA ASN A 195 -6.94 2.92 13.18
C ASN A 195 -7.45 2.46 14.56
N HIS A 196 -8.52 1.66 14.59
CA HIS A 196 -9.07 1.10 15.83
C HIS A 196 -8.03 0.29 16.59
N GLU A 197 -7.25 -0.54 15.90
CA GLU A 197 -6.16 -1.33 16.51
C GLU A 197 -5.07 -0.46 17.12
N GLU A 198 -4.67 0.61 16.44
CA GLU A 198 -3.66 1.56 16.94
C GLU A 198 -4.17 2.28 18.20
N TYR A 199 -5.43 2.73 18.17
CA TYR A 199 -6.08 3.34 19.34
C TYR A 199 -6.15 2.36 20.51
N LEU A 200 -6.54 1.10 20.26
CA LEU A 200 -6.59 0.06 21.27
C LEU A 200 -5.21 -0.25 21.83
N ASN A 201 -4.16 -0.27 21.01
CA ASN A 201 -2.79 -0.51 21.47
C ASN A 201 -2.32 0.61 22.40
N ILE A 202 -2.57 1.87 22.04
CA ILE A 202 -2.28 3.02 22.91
C ILE A 202 -3.09 2.91 24.21
N ALA A 203 -4.39 2.60 24.13
CA ALA A 203 -5.23 2.47 25.31
C ALA A 203 -4.74 1.34 26.25
N LYS A 204 -4.39 0.18 25.70
CA LYS A 204 -3.81 -0.96 26.45
C LYS A 204 -2.46 -0.60 27.08
N GLU A 205 -1.59 0.09 26.35
CA GLU A 205 -0.31 0.58 26.89
C GLU A 205 -0.57 1.53 28.07
N THR A 206 -1.50 2.47 27.91
CA THR A 206 -1.86 3.43 28.97
C THR A 206 -2.44 2.72 30.20
N GLU A 207 -3.30 1.73 30.00
CA GLU A 207 -3.88 0.94 31.11
C GLU A 207 -2.81 0.11 31.83
N LYS A 208 -1.89 -0.51 31.08
CA LYS A 208 -0.77 -1.29 31.63
C LYS A 208 0.13 -0.40 32.51
N LEU A 209 0.53 0.76 32.02
CA LEU A 209 1.36 1.70 32.75
C LEU A 209 0.63 2.24 34.01
N ASN A 210 -0.67 2.52 33.93
CA ASN A 210 -1.46 2.90 35.10
C ASN A 210 -1.48 1.78 36.16
N LYS A 211 -1.65 0.52 35.75
CA LYS A 211 -1.62 -0.62 36.68
C LYS A 211 -0.26 -0.77 37.35
N MET A 212 0.84 -0.56 36.62
CA MET A 212 2.20 -0.56 37.19
C MET A 212 2.37 0.54 38.24
N VAL A 213 1.89 1.76 37.99
CA VAL A 213 1.97 2.86 38.98
C VAL A 213 1.13 2.56 40.23
N ILE A 214 -0.07 1.99 40.07
CA ILE A 214 -0.93 1.61 41.21
C ILE A 214 -0.30 0.46 42.02
N ALA A 215 0.22 -0.57 41.36
CA ALA A 215 0.92 -1.67 42.02
C ALA A 215 2.12 -1.18 42.83
N TYR A 216 2.88 -0.22 42.28
CA TYR A 216 4.01 0.40 42.98
C TYR A 216 3.55 1.15 44.23
N GLN A 217 2.47 1.93 44.13
CA GLN A 217 1.87 2.65 45.26
C GLN A 217 1.35 1.71 46.35
N ASN A 218 0.96 0.49 45.99
CA ASN A 218 0.51 -0.55 46.91
C ASN A 218 1.65 -1.43 47.46
N ASN A 219 2.91 -1.13 47.13
CA ASN A 219 4.09 -1.95 47.45
C ASN A 219 4.01 -3.40 46.92
N GLU A 220 3.36 -3.60 45.78
CA GLU A 220 3.34 -4.89 45.07
C GLU A 220 4.61 -5.06 44.22
N ASP A 221 5.01 -6.32 43.97
CA ASP A 221 6.19 -6.63 43.15
C ASP A 221 5.89 -6.42 41.66
N ILE A 222 6.74 -5.67 40.95
CA ILE A 222 6.48 -5.21 39.57
C ILE A 222 7.57 -5.69 38.62
N ASP A 223 7.15 -6.31 37.52
CA ASP A 223 8.01 -6.52 36.36
C ASP A 223 8.08 -5.23 35.51
N PHE A 224 9.22 -4.56 35.54
CA PHE A 224 9.45 -3.33 34.78
C PHE A 224 9.69 -3.56 33.28
N GLU A 225 9.83 -4.81 32.82
CA GLU A 225 10.10 -5.20 31.43
C GLU A 225 11.18 -4.34 30.73
N ASN A 226 10.75 -3.30 29.98
CA ASN A 226 11.57 -2.42 29.16
C ASN A 226 11.95 -1.11 29.85
N TYR A 227 11.46 -0.85 31.06
CA TYR A 227 11.73 0.35 31.84
C TYR A 227 12.77 0.04 32.91
N LYS A 228 13.63 1.01 33.22
CA LYS A 228 14.65 0.82 34.26
C LYS A 228 14.10 1.12 35.65
N GLU A 229 13.24 2.14 35.75
CA GLU A 229 12.72 2.67 37.01
C GLU A 229 11.24 3.07 36.89
N ILE A 230 10.54 3.19 38.02
CA ILE A 230 9.13 3.64 38.06
C ILE A 230 8.98 5.07 37.51
N GLU A 231 9.99 5.92 37.66
CA GLU A 231 9.96 7.29 37.14
C GLU A 231 9.85 7.31 35.60
N ASP A 232 10.45 6.32 34.92
CA ASP A 232 10.32 6.17 33.46
C ASP A 232 8.90 5.77 33.05
N VAL A 233 8.27 4.90 33.84
CA VAL A 233 6.87 4.48 33.66
C VAL A 233 5.94 5.68 33.86
N GLU A 234 6.14 6.47 34.91
CA GLU A 234 5.35 7.68 35.18
C GLU A 234 5.56 8.74 34.09
N LYS A 235 6.80 8.95 33.63
CA LYS A 235 7.11 9.85 32.51
C LYS A 235 6.36 9.43 31.24
N ARG A 236 6.41 8.14 30.88
CA ARG A 236 5.70 7.62 29.70
C ARG A 236 4.19 7.74 29.84
N LEU A 237 3.64 7.39 31.00
CA LEU A 237 2.22 7.49 31.28
C LEU A 237 1.73 8.95 31.17
N ASN A 238 2.46 9.89 31.76
CA ASN A 238 2.17 11.32 31.66
C ASN A 238 2.24 11.81 30.21
N GLN A 239 3.23 11.34 29.44
CA GLN A 239 3.35 11.64 28.01
C GLN A 239 2.12 11.16 27.22
N LEU A 240 1.72 9.91 27.36
CA LEU A 240 0.54 9.36 26.66
C LEU A 240 -0.76 10.09 27.06
N ASN A 241 -0.94 10.35 28.35
CA ASN A 241 -2.09 11.07 28.88
C ASN A 241 -2.18 12.51 28.33
N SER A 242 -1.02 13.15 28.11
CA SER A 242 -0.90 14.50 27.58
C SER A 242 -1.08 14.60 26.06
N LEU A 243 -0.68 13.58 25.29
CA LEU A 243 -0.92 13.51 23.83
C LEU A 243 -2.41 13.33 23.52
N SER A 244 -3.15 12.63 24.38
CA SER A 244 -4.62 12.53 24.36
C SER A 244 -5.22 12.17 23.00
N TYR A 245 -4.79 11.04 22.43
CA TYR A 245 -5.30 10.55 21.15
C TYR A 245 -6.83 10.35 21.17
N GLY A 246 -7.52 11.00 20.24
CA GLY A 246 -8.94 10.78 19.95
C GLY A 246 -9.15 9.81 18.80
N ILE A 247 -10.28 9.10 18.78
CA ILE A 247 -10.66 8.16 17.71
C ILE A 247 -10.72 8.83 16.32
N ASN A 248 -10.97 10.14 16.26
CA ASN A 248 -11.06 10.92 15.03
C ASN A 248 -9.79 11.74 14.73
N ASP A 249 -8.68 11.47 15.42
CA ASP A 249 -7.43 12.18 15.16
C ASP A 249 -6.73 11.66 13.89
N LEU A 250 -6.05 12.58 13.21
CA LEU A 250 -5.11 12.27 12.15
C LEU A 250 -3.72 12.17 12.76
N ILE A 251 -3.05 11.06 12.53
CA ILE A 251 -1.68 10.77 13.00
C ILE A 251 -0.77 10.49 11.80
N GLY A 252 0.53 10.68 11.96
CA GLY A 252 1.52 10.32 10.95
C GLY A 252 1.58 8.81 10.70
N LYS A 253 1.52 8.41 9.43
CA LYS A 253 1.50 6.99 9.00
C LYS A 253 2.78 6.52 8.33
N SER A 254 3.54 7.42 7.74
CA SER A 254 4.84 7.14 7.13
C SER A 254 5.82 8.30 7.35
N GLY A 255 7.08 8.10 6.93
CA GLY A 255 8.11 9.13 6.94
C GLY A 255 8.37 9.79 8.30
N ILE A 256 8.76 11.05 8.25
CA ILE A 256 8.97 11.96 9.39
C ILE A 256 7.68 12.16 10.18
N GLU A 257 6.54 12.26 9.50
CA GLU A 257 5.24 12.42 10.16
C GLU A 257 4.99 11.29 11.17
N LYS A 258 5.33 10.04 10.82
CA LYS A 258 5.23 8.89 11.74
C LYS A 258 6.38 8.84 12.74
N LYS A 259 7.63 9.00 12.29
CA LYS A 259 8.80 8.88 13.17
C LYS A 259 8.76 9.86 14.34
N PHE A 260 8.30 11.08 14.07
CA PHE A 260 8.26 12.18 15.04
C PHE A 260 6.82 12.58 15.42
N GLU A 261 5.85 11.65 15.34
CA GLU A 261 4.44 11.91 15.67
C GLU A 261 4.29 12.58 17.05
N GLU A 262 4.99 12.07 18.06
CA GLU A 262 4.90 12.59 19.44
C GLU A 262 5.47 14.01 19.56
N ASN A 263 6.52 14.34 18.80
CA ASN A 263 7.10 15.69 18.77
C ASN A 263 6.22 16.66 17.99
N LEU A 264 5.67 16.22 16.86
CA LEU A 264 4.90 17.03 15.93
C LEU A 264 3.47 17.27 16.41
N LYS A 265 2.80 16.31 17.06
CA LYS A 265 1.38 16.45 17.44
C LYS A 265 1.14 17.62 18.41
N GLY A 266 2.08 17.88 19.31
CA GLY A 266 1.91 18.84 20.39
C GLY A 266 0.89 18.38 21.44
N PHE A 267 0.61 19.25 22.41
CA PHE A 267 -0.27 18.93 23.54
C PHE A 267 -1.64 19.58 23.34
N HIS A 268 -2.68 18.75 23.25
CA HIS A 268 -4.05 19.23 23.20
C HIS A 268 -4.52 19.64 24.60
N GLN A 269 -5.24 20.75 24.69
CA GLN A 269 -5.82 21.17 25.96
C GLN A 269 -7.15 20.46 26.17
N LYS A 270 -7.25 19.71 27.26
CA LYS A 270 -8.53 19.20 27.77
C LYS A 270 -9.21 20.31 28.58
N LYS A 271 -10.08 21.09 27.92
CA LYS A 271 -10.93 22.05 28.63
C LYS A 271 -12.03 21.30 29.35
N THR A 272 -12.06 21.41 30.67
CA THR A 272 -13.07 20.74 31.50
C THR A 272 -14.11 21.74 31.92
N PHE A 273 -15.36 21.47 31.55
CA PHE A 273 -16.50 22.29 31.88
C PHE A 273 -17.36 21.58 32.90
N LEU A 274 -17.77 22.28 33.95
CA LEU A 274 -18.91 21.88 34.76
C LEU A 274 -20.16 22.25 33.96
N VAL A 275 -20.95 21.23 33.64
CA VAL A 275 -22.24 21.39 32.98
C VAL A 275 -23.35 20.96 33.92
N ASP A 276 -24.49 21.63 33.82
CA ASP A 276 -25.70 21.18 34.51
C ASP A 276 -26.27 19.90 33.87
N ILE A 277 -27.34 19.35 34.44
CA ILE A 277 -28.03 18.15 33.92
C ILE A 277 -28.57 18.38 32.50
N GLN A 278 -28.91 19.62 32.16
CA GLN A 278 -29.48 20.02 30.87
C GLN A 278 -28.38 20.21 29.80
N GLY A 279 -27.11 20.20 30.25
CA GLY A 279 -25.87 20.36 29.50
C GLY A 279 -25.48 21.81 29.25
N ASN A 280 -26.04 22.75 30.00
CA ASN A 280 -25.66 24.15 29.99
C ASN A 280 -24.32 24.31 30.71
N PHE A 281 -23.46 25.14 30.14
CA PHE A 281 -22.21 25.52 30.75
C PHE A 281 -22.48 26.27 32.07
N LEU A 282 -21.92 25.77 33.18
CA LEU A 282 -21.92 26.49 34.45
C LEU A 282 -20.59 27.21 34.65
N LYS A 283 -19.49 26.46 34.52
CA LYS A 283 -18.15 26.98 34.81
C LYS A 283 -17.08 26.20 34.04
N GLU A 284 -16.16 26.90 33.40
CA GLU A 284 -14.90 26.33 32.94
C GLU A 284 -13.99 26.11 34.16
N LEU A 285 -13.60 24.87 34.39
CA LEU A 285 -12.55 24.56 35.35
C LEU A 285 -11.22 24.91 34.72
N GLU A 286 -10.33 25.51 35.51
CA GLU A 286 -9.01 25.82 35.01
C GLU A 286 -8.31 24.55 34.51
N PRO A 287 -7.88 24.54 33.24
CA PRO A 287 -7.21 23.39 32.68
C PRO A 287 -5.83 23.25 33.35
N LYS A 288 -5.49 22.04 33.78
CA LYS A 288 -4.17 21.76 34.39
C LYS A 288 -3.00 22.09 33.45
N ILE A 289 -3.22 22.07 32.12
CA ILE A 289 -2.19 22.26 31.10
C ILE A 289 -2.75 23.11 29.95
N LYS A 290 -2.01 24.15 29.52
CA LYS A 290 -2.31 24.98 28.34
C LYS A 290 -1.92 24.26 27.05
N PRO A 291 -2.62 24.49 25.92
CA PRO A 291 -2.30 23.82 24.68
C PRO A 291 -0.94 24.34 24.21
N LYS A 292 -0.05 23.42 23.87
CA LYS A 292 1.29 23.75 23.38
C LYS A 292 1.43 23.17 21.99
N ALA A 293 1.78 24.02 21.03
CA ALA A 293 2.02 23.61 19.66
C ALA A 293 3.13 22.55 19.61
N GLY A 294 3.04 21.67 18.62
CA GLY A 294 4.08 20.69 18.34
C GLY A 294 5.42 21.36 18.08
N LYS A 295 6.50 20.64 18.35
CA LYS A 295 7.85 21.13 18.09
C LYS A 295 8.10 21.13 16.59
N SER A 296 8.43 22.30 16.02
CA SER A 296 8.86 22.38 14.63
C SER A 296 10.22 21.70 14.44
N LEU A 297 10.42 21.04 13.29
CA LEU A 297 11.60 20.28 12.95
C LEU A 297 12.32 20.93 11.76
N LYS A 298 13.65 21.03 11.83
CA LYS A 298 14.51 21.38 10.71
C LYS A 298 15.27 20.16 10.24
N LEU A 299 15.13 19.85 8.95
CA LEU A 299 15.80 18.72 8.34
C LEU A 299 17.16 19.10 7.77
N SER A 300 18.05 18.14 7.61
CA SER A 300 19.32 18.29 6.88
C SER A 300 19.15 18.28 5.36
N ILE A 301 17.96 17.89 4.89
CA ILE A 301 17.60 17.83 3.48
C ILE A 301 17.65 19.21 2.83
N ILE A 302 18.16 19.25 1.60
CA ILE A 302 18.11 20.40 0.70
C ILE A 302 17.02 20.14 -0.33
N SER A 303 15.91 20.87 -0.23
CA SER A 303 14.70 20.62 -1.04
C SER A 303 14.93 20.71 -2.55
N ASP A 304 15.71 21.70 -3.01
CA ASP A 304 16.07 21.86 -4.43
C ASP A 304 16.94 20.71 -4.95
N LEU A 305 17.90 20.26 -4.14
CA LEU A 305 18.78 19.13 -4.50
C LEU A 305 17.99 17.83 -4.55
N GLN A 306 17.09 17.61 -3.58
CA GLN A 306 16.19 16.46 -3.61
C GLN A 306 15.35 16.44 -4.88
N LYS A 307 14.69 17.57 -5.21
CA LYS A 307 13.88 17.70 -6.43
C LYS A 307 14.72 17.41 -7.68
N PHE A 308 15.94 17.93 -7.73
CA PHE A 308 16.87 17.66 -8.82
C PHE A 308 17.20 16.17 -8.95
N CYS A 309 17.46 15.47 -7.84
CA CYS A 309 17.71 14.04 -7.82
C CYS A 309 16.47 13.21 -8.25
N GLU A 310 15.27 13.56 -7.80
CA GLU A 310 14.02 12.90 -8.20
C GLU A 310 13.77 13.04 -9.71
N ASN A 311 14.02 14.23 -10.27
CA ASN A 311 13.92 14.47 -11.71
C ASN A 311 14.93 13.61 -12.51
N ILE A 312 16.17 13.49 -12.04
CA ILE A 312 17.17 12.62 -12.69
C ILE A 312 16.70 11.16 -12.70
N LEU A 313 16.11 10.67 -11.60
CA LEU A 313 15.60 9.30 -11.54
C LEU A 313 14.51 9.05 -12.58
N GLN A 314 13.61 10.02 -12.76
CA GLN A 314 12.56 9.97 -13.77
C GLN A 314 13.14 9.99 -15.20
N GLU A 315 14.13 10.84 -15.48
CA GLU A 315 14.80 10.91 -16.79
C GLU A 315 15.59 9.64 -17.13
N GLU A 316 16.29 9.04 -16.15
CA GLU A 316 17.07 7.81 -16.36
C GLU A 316 16.21 6.58 -16.61
N GLU A 317 14.99 6.54 -16.08
CA GLU A 317 14.02 5.48 -16.38
C GLU A 317 13.78 5.39 -17.90
N PHE A 318 13.59 6.54 -18.56
CA PHE A 318 13.37 6.65 -20.02
C PHE A 318 14.56 6.10 -20.82
N TYR A 319 15.78 6.45 -20.43
CA TYR A 319 16.98 6.04 -21.16
C TYR A 319 17.23 4.52 -21.07
N ARG A 320 16.87 3.89 -19.94
CA ARG A 320 17.07 2.45 -19.71
C ARG A 320 16.15 1.56 -20.55
N ASP A 321 14.96 2.04 -20.89
CA ASP A 321 14.01 1.31 -21.76
C ASP A 321 14.61 1.09 -23.17
N GLY A 322 15.36 2.06 -23.70
CA GLY A 322 15.95 1.98 -25.04
C GLY A 322 17.19 1.08 -25.17
N LEU A 323 17.86 0.75 -24.06
CA LEU A 323 19.17 0.07 -24.07
C LEU A 323 19.11 -1.45 -23.96
N SER A 324 18.01 -1.99 -23.47
CA SER A 324 17.95 -3.40 -23.09
C SER A 324 17.53 -4.21 -24.30
N LYS A 325 18.41 -4.36 -25.29
CA LYS A 325 18.14 -5.15 -26.50
C LYS A 325 18.90 -6.47 -26.47
N ALA A 326 18.21 -7.59 -26.64
CA ALA A 326 18.82 -8.90 -26.82
C ALA A 326 18.71 -9.36 -28.28
N TYR A 327 19.71 -10.10 -28.74
CA TYR A 327 19.67 -10.69 -30.07
C TYR A 327 18.75 -11.91 -30.07
N ASN A 328 17.62 -11.81 -30.77
CA ASN A 328 16.72 -12.92 -31.00
C ASN A 328 17.30 -13.80 -32.12
N LYS A 329 17.72 -15.03 -31.76
CA LYS A 329 18.32 -15.97 -32.72
C LYS A 329 17.35 -16.41 -33.83
N LYS A 330 16.04 -16.49 -33.55
CA LYS A 330 15.03 -16.93 -34.51
C LYS A 330 14.71 -15.83 -35.54
N LYS A 331 14.47 -14.61 -35.04
CA LYS A 331 14.14 -13.44 -35.89
C LYS A 331 15.37 -12.75 -36.49
N LYS A 332 16.59 -13.19 -36.12
CA LYS A 332 17.88 -12.62 -36.56
C LYS A 332 17.98 -11.09 -36.36
N CYS A 333 17.32 -10.55 -35.33
CA CYS A 333 17.29 -9.12 -35.03
C CYS A 333 17.51 -8.86 -33.53
N ARG A 334 17.85 -7.62 -33.17
CA ARG A 334 17.96 -7.20 -31.76
C ARG A 334 16.61 -6.63 -31.31
N GLU A 335 15.95 -7.34 -30.42
CA GLU A 335 14.65 -6.95 -29.84
C GLU A 335 14.82 -6.45 -28.42
N SER A 336 13.94 -5.54 -28.00
CA SER A 336 13.89 -5.09 -26.62
C SER A 336 13.57 -6.27 -25.70
N LEU A 337 14.43 -6.50 -24.71
CA LEU A 337 14.16 -7.39 -23.59
C LEU A 337 12.91 -6.90 -22.90
N LYS A 338 11.99 -7.82 -22.59
CA LYS A 338 10.88 -7.53 -21.70
C LYS A 338 11.46 -7.01 -20.39
N GLN A 339 10.88 -5.94 -19.85
CA GLN A 339 11.29 -5.33 -18.60
C GLN A 339 10.05 -5.05 -17.76
N PRO A 340 10.18 -4.97 -16.42
CA PRO A 340 9.06 -4.54 -15.61
C PRO A 340 8.60 -3.15 -16.07
N PHE A 341 7.27 -2.97 -16.16
CA PHE A 341 6.64 -1.77 -16.71
C PHE A 341 7.03 -0.49 -15.94
N PHE A 342 7.46 -0.61 -14.68
CA PHE A 342 8.10 0.49 -13.93
C PHE A 342 9.43 0.02 -13.35
N LYS A 343 10.41 0.92 -13.36
CA LYS A 343 11.68 0.71 -12.68
C LYS A 343 11.80 1.75 -11.57
N GLY A 344 11.81 1.28 -10.32
CA GLY A 344 12.09 2.14 -9.18
C GLY A 344 13.57 2.51 -9.12
N GLY A 345 13.91 3.63 -8.50
CA GLY A 345 15.29 4.08 -8.36
C GLY A 345 15.49 4.90 -7.09
N SER A 346 16.75 5.08 -6.71
CA SER A 346 17.11 5.90 -5.55
C SER A 346 18.43 6.64 -5.74
N ILE A 347 18.51 7.86 -5.21
CA ILE A 347 19.77 8.62 -5.09
C ILE A 347 19.90 9.05 -3.64
N VAL A 348 21.07 8.80 -3.06
CA VAL A 348 21.41 9.23 -1.70
C VAL A 348 22.58 10.20 -1.79
N VAL A 349 22.42 11.39 -1.19
CA VAL A 349 23.48 12.38 -1.03
C VAL A 349 23.65 12.66 0.44
N MET A 350 24.86 12.50 0.96
CA MET A 350 25.18 12.76 2.35
C MET A 350 26.56 13.37 2.51
N ASP A 351 26.74 14.12 3.59
CA ASP A 351 28.02 14.62 4.03
C ASP A 351 28.74 13.55 4.88
N PRO A 352 29.94 13.11 4.47
CA PRO A 352 30.62 12.04 5.16
C PRO A 352 31.15 12.44 6.54
N ASN A 353 31.33 13.73 6.83
CA ASN A 353 31.90 14.19 8.10
C ASN A 353 30.82 14.54 9.12
N THR A 354 29.66 15.03 8.69
CA THR A 354 28.57 15.47 9.57
C THR A 354 27.42 14.47 9.68
N SER A 355 27.42 13.45 8.81
CA SER A 355 26.36 12.45 8.62
C SER A 355 25.00 12.99 8.16
N ASP A 356 24.95 14.29 7.83
CA ASP A 356 23.77 14.93 7.26
C ASP A 356 23.40 14.32 5.91
N VAL A 357 22.15 13.89 5.77
CA VAL A 357 21.58 13.47 4.49
C VAL A 357 20.99 14.70 3.78
N TYR A 358 21.61 15.10 2.68
CA TYR A 358 21.16 16.24 1.87
C TYR A 358 20.03 15.87 0.90
N ALA A 359 20.04 14.64 0.39
CA ALA A 359 18.97 14.11 -0.44
C ALA A 359 18.84 12.59 -0.24
N LEU A 360 17.60 12.12 -0.19
CA LEU A 360 17.20 10.71 -0.14
C LEU A 360 16.09 10.49 -1.18
N ALA A 361 16.41 10.74 -2.46
CA ALA A 361 15.48 10.67 -3.57
C ALA A 361 15.08 9.24 -3.87
N THR A 362 13.79 9.05 -4.11
CA THR A 362 13.18 7.78 -4.52
C THR A 362 12.22 8.06 -5.67
N TYR A 363 12.13 7.13 -6.60
CA TYR A 363 11.09 7.10 -7.62
C TYR A 363 10.51 5.69 -7.70
N PRO A 364 9.19 5.50 -7.83
CA PRO A 364 8.14 6.52 -7.97
C PRO A 364 7.79 7.26 -6.65
N THR A 365 7.06 8.39 -6.75
CA THR A 365 6.63 9.24 -5.61
C THR A 365 5.11 9.44 -5.59
N PHE A 366 4.55 10.01 -4.52
CA PHE A 366 3.10 10.21 -4.33
C PHE A 366 2.78 11.60 -3.75
N ASP A 367 1.55 12.11 -3.87
CA ASP A 367 1.19 13.39 -3.23
C ASP A 367 0.59 13.17 -1.82
N PRO A 368 1.26 13.61 -0.74
CA PRO A 368 0.74 13.46 0.63
C PRO A 368 -0.50 14.33 0.90
N ASN A 369 -0.78 15.36 0.09
CA ASN A 369 -2.00 16.17 0.22
C ASN A 369 -3.28 15.38 -0.12
N ASP A 370 -3.17 14.29 -0.88
CA ASP A 370 -4.30 13.40 -1.17
C ASP A 370 -4.84 12.72 0.10
N PHE A 371 -3.98 12.47 1.09
CA PHE A 371 -4.35 11.84 2.36
C PHE A 371 -5.03 12.80 3.36
N ILE A 372 -5.00 14.11 3.09
CA ILE A 372 -5.69 15.09 3.93
C ILE A 372 -7.20 15.06 3.58
N PRO A 373 -8.09 14.83 4.56
CA PRO A 373 -9.51 14.68 4.28
C PRO A 373 -10.13 15.97 3.72
N SER A 374 -11.12 15.80 2.84
CA SER A 374 -11.92 16.88 2.26
C SER A 374 -13.40 16.57 2.44
N SER A 375 -14.19 17.61 2.73
CA SER A 375 -15.66 17.54 2.83
C SER A 375 -16.35 17.55 1.46
N ASN A 376 -15.70 18.12 0.44
CA ASN A 376 -16.27 18.21 -0.91
C ASN A 376 -16.26 16.82 -1.55
N GLN A 377 -17.44 16.30 -1.86
CA GLN A 377 -17.65 14.94 -2.35
C GLN A 377 -16.85 14.64 -3.63
N ASN A 378 -16.81 15.57 -4.60
CA ASN A 378 -16.07 15.39 -5.84
C ASN A 378 -14.55 15.27 -5.59
N ILE A 379 -14.01 16.16 -4.74
CA ILE A 379 -12.59 16.14 -4.36
C ILE A 379 -12.27 14.87 -3.57
N LYS A 380 -13.18 14.44 -2.68
CA LYS A 380 -13.03 13.24 -1.87
C LYS A 380 -12.94 11.98 -2.75
N GLU A 381 -13.75 11.87 -3.79
CA GLU A 381 -13.70 10.75 -4.74
C GLU A 381 -12.37 10.71 -5.49
N ILE A 382 -11.88 11.86 -5.97
CA ILE A 382 -10.55 11.98 -6.62
C ILE A 382 -9.43 11.57 -5.66
N LYS A 383 -9.45 12.10 -4.43
CA LYS A 383 -8.46 11.76 -3.39
C LYS A 383 -8.49 10.27 -3.04
N GLN A 384 -9.67 9.66 -2.91
CA GLN A 384 -9.80 8.22 -2.63
C GLN A 384 -9.26 7.36 -3.78
N LYS A 385 -9.49 7.76 -5.03
CA LYS A 385 -8.91 7.11 -6.20
C LYS A 385 -7.38 7.19 -6.19
N ASN A 386 -6.84 8.38 -5.92
CA ASN A 386 -5.40 8.59 -5.81
C ASN A 386 -4.79 7.80 -4.64
N ILE A 387 -5.39 7.81 -3.45
CA ILE A 387 -4.94 7.01 -2.30
C ILE A 387 -4.92 5.52 -2.65
N SER A 388 -5.96 5.02 -3.33
CA SER A 388 -6.01 3.61 -3.77
C SER A 388 -4.90 3.28 -4.76
N LYS A 389 -4.53 4.23 -5.64
CA LYS A 389 -3.37 4.14 -6.54
C LYS A 389 -2.06 4.14 -5.75
N TRP A 390 -1.83 5.10 -4.85
CA TRP A 390 -0.59 5.22 -4.07
C TRP A 390 -0.35 4.05 -3.11
N LEU A 391 -1.41 3.48 -2.55
CA LEU A 391 -1.36 2.29 -1.70
C LEU A 391 -1.47 0.98 -2.49
N GLU A 392 -1.70 1.05 -3.81
CA GLU A 392 -1.76 -0.08 -4.73
C GLU A 392 -2.76 -1.17 -4.29
N THR A 393 -3.93 -0.72 -3.83
CA THR A 393 -4.97 -1.59 -3.28
C THR A 393 -5.64 -2.44 -4.36
N TYR A 394 -6.29 -3.53 -3.96
CA TYR A 394 -7.08 -4.36 -4.89
C TYR A 394 -8.23 -3.59 -5.57
N VAL A 395 -8.73 -2.51 -4.95
CA VAL A 395 -9.73 -1.63 -5.59
C VAL A 395 -9.13 -0.96 -6.83
N HIS A 396 -7.92 -0.41 -6.72
CA HIS A 396 -7.25 0.21 -7.87
C HIS A 396 -6.91 -0.81 -8.96
N ILE A 397 -6.36 -1.97 -8.59
CA ILE A 397 -5.98 -3.02 -9.54
C ILE A 397 -7.21 -3.61 -10.23
N GLY A 398 -8.29 -3.82 -9.48
CA GLY A 398 -9.57 -4.28 -10.01
C GLY A 398 -10.20 -3.29 -10.97
N ASN A 399 -10.14 -1.98 -10.68
CA ASN A 399 -10.61 -0.95 -11.61
C ASN A 399 -9.85 -0.97 -12.94
N ILE A 400 -8.54 -1.24 -12.93
CA ILE A 400 -7.76 -1.40 -14.17
C ILE A 400 -8.21 -2.66 -14.92
N PHE A 401 -8.38 -3.78 -14.20
CA PHE A 401 -8.83 -5.04 -14.79
C PHE A 401 -10.24 -4.96 -15.39
N ASP A 402 -11.14 -4.23 -14.75
CA ASP A 402 -12.51 -4.02 -15.22
C ASP A 402 -12.60 -2.93 -16.32
N GLY A 403 -11.48 -2.32 -16.72
CA GLY A 403 -11.43 -1.27 -17.75
C GLY A 403 -11.91 0.11 -17.31
N LYS A 404 -12.12 0.33 -16.01
CA LYS A 404 -12.54 1.63 -15.45
C LYS A 404 -11.39 2.63 -15.37
N ASP A 405 -10.18 2.11 -15.15
CA ASP A 405 -8.94 2.86 -15.07
C ASP A 405 -7.93 2.35 -16.10
N LEU A 406 -7.07 3.26 -16.56
CA LEU A 406 -5.96 2.91 -17.44
C LEU A 406 -4.71 2.63 -16.61
N LEU A 407 -3.83 1.77 -17.14
CA LEU A 407 -2.48 1.64 -16.60
C LEU A 407 -1.70 2.91 -16.95
N LEU A 408 -1.35 3.70 -15.94
CA LEU A 408 -0.67 4.98 -16.10
C LEU A 408 0.78 4.87 -15.68
N ARG A 409 1.72 5.13 -16.58
CA ARG A 409 3.13 5.31 -16.27
C ARG A 409 3.53 6.77 -16.47
N GLU A 410 4.10 7.37 -15.44
CA GLU A 410 4.60 8.74 -15.50
C GLU A 410 5.87 8.77 -16.36
N ARG A 411 5.86 9.58 -17.42
CA ARG A 411 7.08 9.84 -18.22
C ARG A 411 7.75 11.12 -17.72
N ASN A 412 7.02 12.25 -17.73
CA ASN A 412 7.46 13.53 -17.15
C ASN A 412 6.27 14.17 -16.38
N GLU A 413 6.47 15.31 -15.69
CA GLU A 413 5.37 16.04 -15.00
C GLU A 413 4.11 16.26 -15.86
N ILE A 414 4.27 16.33 -17.19
CA ILE A 414 3.20 16.61 -18.16
C ILE A 414 2.75 15.36 -18.93
N ASN A 415 3.62 14.36 -19.12
CA ASN A 415 3.38 13.24 -20.04
C ASN A 415 3.17 11.92 -19.30
N PHE A 416 2.06 11.25 -19.62
CA PHE A 416 1.74 9.91 -19.11
C PHE A 416 1.65 8.93 -20.28
N GLU A 417 2.32 7.79 -20.14
CA GLU A 417 2.04 6.64 -20.98
C GLU A 417 0.80 5.93 -20.43
N LYS A 418 -0.23 5.85 -21.26
CA LYS A 418 -1.50 5.21 -20.91
C LYS A 418 -1.59 3.91 -21.70
N LYS A 419 -1.74 2.79 -21.00
CA LYS A 419 -1.99 1.49 -21.62
C LYS A 419 -3.33 0.95 -21.12
N GLU A 420 -4.23 0.66 -22.04
CA GLU A 420 -5.46 -0.06 -21.72
C GLU A 420 -5.17 -1.55 -21.55
N LEU A 421 -5.80 -2.20 -20.58
CA LEU A 421 -5.69 -3.64 -20.39
C LEU A 421 -6.68 -4.35 -21.31
N THR A 422 -6.24 -4.67 -22.53
CA THR A 422 -6.93 -5.64 -23.41
C THR A 422 -6.53 -7.07 -23.05
N PHE A 423 -7.21 -8.07 -23.60
CA PHE A 423 -6.86 -9.48 -23.40
C PHE A 423 -5.40 -9.76 -23.82
N GLU A 424 -5.00 -9.26 -24.99
CA GLU A 424 -3.65 -9.40 -25.52
C GLU A 424 -2.64 -8.66 -24.64
N ASN A 425 -2.93 -7.43 -24.24
CA ASN A 425 -2.06 -6.64 -23.37
C ASN A 425 -1.87 -7.31 -22.00
N TYR A 426 -2.92 -7.91 -21.43
CA TYR A 426 -2.82 -8.70 -20.21
C TYR A 426 -1.87 -9.88 -20.41
N LEU A 427 -2.05 -10.68 -21.47
CA LEU A 427 -1.20 -11.83 -21.78
C LEU A 427 0.26 -11.41 -22.04
N GLU A 428 0.50 -10.35 -22.79
CA GLU A 428 1.83 -9.78 -23.04
C GLU A 428 2.53 -9.39 -21.73
N MET A 429 1.79 -8.88 -20.74
CA MET A 429 2.37 -8.49 -19.46
C MET A 429 2.79 -9.72 -18.64
N ILE A 430 2.00 -10.81 -18.65
CA ILE A 430 2.27 -11.99 -17.82
C ILE A 430 3.04 -13.12 -18.53
N LEU A 431 3.12 -13.13 -19.86
CA LEU A 431 3.75 -14.19 -20.67
C LEU A 431 4.74 -13.61 -21.70
N SER A 432 5.69 -14.41 -22.16
CA SER A 432 6.54 -14.06 -23.32
C SER A 432 5.80 -14.27 -24.63
N GLU A 433 6.10 -13.48 -25.66
CA GLU A 433 5.55 -13.62 -27.02
C GLU A 433 5.66 -15.06 -27.56
N GLU A 434 6.77 -15.76 -27.29
CA GLU A 434 7.02 -17.12 -27.78
C GLU A 434 6.46 -18.23 -26.85
N SER A 435 5.56 -17.91 -25.94
CA SER A 435 5.02 -18.91 -24.99
C SER A 435 4.09 -19.92 -25.68
N ASN A 436 4.32 -21.22 -25.43
CA ASN A 436 3.42 -22.29 -25.88
C ASN A 436 1.98 -22.11 -25.37
N ILE A 437 1.80 -21.42 -24.24
CA ILE A 437 0.48 -21.08 -23.69
C ILE A 437 -0.29 -20.15 -24.64
N ILE A 438 0.37 -19.13 -25.22
CA ILE A 438 -0.28 -18.21 -26.16
C ILE A 438 -0.72 -18.97 -27.41
N GLN A 439 0.11 -19.89 -27.90
CA GLN A 439 -0.25 -20.77 -29.02
C GLN A 439 -1.44 -21.67 -28.68
N GLY A 440 -1.50 -22.22 -27.46
CA GLY A 440 -2.63 -23.00 -26.97
C GLY A 440 -3.92 -22.20 -26.90
N LEU A 441 -3.87 -20.98 -26.34
CA LEU A 441 -5.02 -20.06 -26.30
C LEU A 441 -5.50 -19.68 -27.70
N ASN A 442 -4.57 -19.44 -28.64
CA ASN A 442 -4.89 -19.17 -30.04
C ASN A 442 -5.50 -20.37 -30.76
N LYS A 443 -5.23 -21.62 -30.35
CA LYS A 443 -5.89 -22.81 -30.91
C LYS A 443 -7.34 -22.94 -30.41
N ILE A 444 -7.61 -22.49 -29.18
CA ILE A 444 -8.95 -22.53 -28.58
C ILE A 444 -9.84 -21.46 -29.21
N GLN A 445 -9.32 -20.23 -29.34
CA GLN A 445 -9.85 -19.05 -30.06
C GLN A 445 -11.25 -18.54 -29.62
N ASN A 446 -12.23 -19.43 -29.54
CA ASN A 446 -13.65 -19.15 -29.43
C ASN A 446 -14.23 -19.51 -28.07
N LEU A 447 -15.30 -18.80 -27.70
CA LEU A 447 -16.01 -18.96 -26.43
C LEU A 447 -16.53 -20.39 -26.21
N SER A 448 -17.14 -21.00 -27.23
CA SER A 448 -17.71 -22.36 -27.13
C SER A 448 -16.64 -23.41 -26.79
N ASN A 449 -15.45 -23.32 -27.39
CA ASN A 449 -14.35 -24.23 -27.08
C ASN A 449 -13.82 -24.01 -25.66
N ALA A 450 -13.73 -22.77 -25.21
CA ALA A 450 -13.28 -22.42 -23.86
C ALA A 450 -14.23 -22.92 -22.76
N ILE A 451 -15.55 -22.91 -23.02
CA ILE A 451 -16.59 -23.42 -22.12
C ILE A 451 -16.51 -24.95 -22.06
N LYS A 452 -16.56 -25.64 -23.21
CA LYS A 452 -16.49 -27.11 -23.27
C LYS A 452 -15.25 -27.66 -22.58
N LEU A 453 -14.10 -27.01 -22.78
CA LEU A 453 -12.84 -27.42 -22.16
C LEU A 453 -12.84 -27.23 -20.63
N GLN A 454 -13.56 -26.23 -20.11
CA GLN A 454 -13.77 -26.04 -18.67
C GLN A 454 -14.67 -27.13 -18.09
N GLU A 455 -15.78 -27.43 -18.77
CA GLU A 455 -16.69 -28.52 -18.38
C GLU A 455 -15.97 -29.87 -18.39
N ASP A 456 -15.18 -30.15 -19.43
CA ASP A 456 -14.41 -31.39 -19.56
C ASP A 456 -13.44 -31.58 -18.37
N ILE A 457 -12.71 -30.53 -17.95
CA ILE A 457 -11.79 -30.65 -16.81
C ILE A 457 -12.54 -30.74 -15.47
N GLU A 458 -13.64 -29.99 -15.30
CA GLU A 458 -14.45 -30.05 -14.08
C GLU A 458 -15.11 -31.43 -13.92
N ASN A 459 -15.61 -32.02 -15.01
CA ASN A 459 -16.11 -33.39 -15.05
C ASN A 459 -15.03 -34.40 -14.65
N LEU A 460 -13.82 -34.29 -15.20
CA LEU A 460 -12.70 -35.16 -14.82
C LEU A 460 -12.35 -35.02 -13.33
N ILE A 461 -12.28 -33.80 -12.80
CA ILE A 461 -11.99 -33.56 -11.37
C ILE A 461 -13.10 -34.16 -10.50
N PHE A 462 -14.38 -33.96 -10.86
CA PHE A 462 -15.52 -34.45 -10.11
C PHE A 462 -15.54 -35.98 -10.02
N HIS A 463 -15.34 -36.67 -11.14
CA HIS A 463 -15.40 -38.13 -11.20
C HIS A 463 -14.15 -38.82 -10.64
N THR A 464 -12.97 -38.21 -10.77
CA THR A 464 -11.71 -38.81 -10.26
C THR A 464 -11.41 -38.45 -8.82
N LYS A 465 -11.89 -37.30 -8.33
CA LYS A 465 -11.52 -36.70 -7.03
C LYS A 465 -10.00 -36.50 -6.83
N ALA A 466 -9.23 -36.54 -7.91
CA ALA A 466 -7.77 -36.37 -7.89
C ALA A 466 -7.37 -34.90 -8.04
N LEU A 467 -6.12 -34.58 -7.73
CA LEU A 467 -5.59 -33.24 -7.97
C LEU A 467 -5.48 -32.99 -9.49
N PRO A 468 -5.77 -31.76 -9.98
CA PRO A 468 -5.72 -31.45 -11.41
C PRO A 468 -4.36 -31.75 -12.05
N ILE A 469 -3.26 -31.62 -11.31
CA ILE A 469 -1.91 -31.93 -11.82
C ILE A 469 -1.70 -33.42 -12.04
N ASP A 470 -2.29 -34.26 -11.19
CA ASP A 470 -2.18 -35.72 -11.30
C ASP A 470 -2.99 -36.20 -12.50
N ILE A 471 -4.20 -35.65 -12.69
CA ILE A 471 -5.01 -35.87 -13.89
C ILE A 471 -4.23 -35.52 -15.16
N MET A 472 -3.56 -34.36 -15.20
CA MET A 472 -2.75 -33.95 -16.36
C MET A 472 -1.54 -34.87 -16.59
N ASN A 473 -0.88 -35.32 -15.52
CA ASN A 473 0.24 -36.27 -15.63
C ASN A 473 -0.20 -37.62 -16.20
N HIS A 474 -1.38 -38.11 -15.81
CA HIS A 474 -1.95 -39.35 -16.32
C HIS A 474 -2.48 -39.25 -17.76
N ILE A 475 -3.04 -38.10 -18.16
CA ILE A 475 -3.51 -37.90 -19.54
C ILE A 475 -2.32 -37.74 -20.50
N PHE A 476 -1.28 -37.02 -20.09
CA PHE A 476 -0.12 -36.67 -20.91
C PHE A 476 1.17 -37.38 -20.43
N LEU A 477 1.11 -38.71 -20.35
CA LEU A 477 2.17 -39.62 -19.85
C LEU A 477 3.59 -39.37 -20.40
N GLN A 478 3.73 -38.69 -21.54
CA GLN A 478 5.02 -38.48 -22.22
C GLN A 478 6.00 -37.55 -21.50
N ASN A 479 5.56 -36.70 -20.55
CA ASN A 479 6.38 -35.56 -20.10
C ASN A 479 6.97 -35.64 -18.67
N ASN A 480 6.75 -36.73 -17.92
CA ASN A 480 7.33 -36.91 -16.59
C ASN A 480 7.89 -38.33 -16.40
N LYS A 481 9.19 -38.52 -16.63
CA LYS A 481 9.89 -39.82 -16.46
C LYS A 481 9.90 -40.36 -15.01
N ASN A 482 9.50 -39.57 -14.02
CA ASN A 482 9.59 -39.89 -12.59
C ASN A 482 8.23 -39.97 -11.87
N TYR A 483 7.11 -39.95 -12.59
CA TYR A 483 5.78 -39.98 -11.95
C TYR A 483 5.29 -41.42 -11.76
N LYS A 484 4.94 -41.80 -10.52
CA LYS A 484 4.33 -43.10 -10.21
C LYS A 484 2.88 -43.10 -10.68
N LEU A 485 2.49 -44.07 -11.50
CA LEU A 485 1.10 -44.25 -11.89
C LEU A 485 0.24 -44.66 -10.69
N ASP A 486 -0.84 -43.94 -10.45
CA ASP A 486 -1.95 -44.39 -9.62
C ASP A 486 -2.92 -45.22 -10.48
N GLU A 487 -2.96 -46.54 -10.23
CA GLU A 487 -3.81 -47.49 -10.97
C GLU A 487 -5.31 -47.21 -10.78
N SER A 488 -5.71 -46.69 -9.61
CA SER A 488 -7.10 -46.37 -9.31
C SER A 488 -7.59 -45.15 -10.11
N LEU A 489 -6.70 -44.18 -10.33
CA LEU A 489 -6.97 -43.00 -11.15
C LEU A 489 -7.03 -43.37 -12.64
N LEU A 490 -6.15 -44.26 -13.09
CA LEU A 490 -6.13 -44.77 -14.46
C LEU A 490 -7.46 -45.46 -14.82
N LEU A 491 -7.94 -46.36 -13.95
CA LEU A 491 -9.21 -47.08 -14.13
C LEU A 491 -10.41 -46.12 -14.20
N ASN A 492 -10.40 -45.04 -13.40
CA ASN A 492 -11.45 -44.03 -13.44
C ASN A 492 -11.42 -43.21 -14.73
N LEU A 493 -10.24 -42.87 -15.27
CA LEU A 493 -10.08 -42.10 -16.50
C LEU A 493 -10.42 -42.89 -17.78
N GLU A 494 -10.49 -44.22 -17.71
CA GLU A 494 -10.80 -45.11 -18.84
C GLU A 494 -12.30 -45.43 -19.00
N LYS A 495 -13.16 -44.93 -18.08
CA LYS A 495 -14.62 -45.05 -18.21
C LYS A 495 -15.11 -44.42 -19.52
N GLN A 496 -16.06 -45.07 -20.19
CA GLN A 496 -16.59 -44.64 -21.50
C GLN A 496 -17.05 -43.18 -21.48
N ASP A 497 -17.70 -42.73 -20.41
CA ASP A 497 -18.25 -41.37 -20.25
C ASP A 497 -17.17 -40.27 -20.20
N LEU A 498 -15.92 -40.60 -19.85
CA LEU A 498 -14.82 -39.64 -19.70
C LEU A 498 -13.85 -39.63 -20.89
N LYS A 499 -13.98 -40.59 -21.80
CA LYS A 499 -13.10 -40.74 -22.96
C LYS A 499 -13.20 -39.56 -23.92
N GLU A 500 -14.41 -39.02 -24.10
CA GLU A 500 -14.64 -37.88 -24.98
C GLU A 500 -14.03 -36.59 -24.43
N SER A 501 -14.25 -36.31 -23.14
CA SER A 501 -13.64 -35.19 -22.39
C SER A 501 -12.11 -35.25 -22.45
N LYS A 502 -11.54 -36.45 -22.23
CA LYS A 502 -10.09 -36.69 -22.35
C LYS A 502 -9.58 -36.37 -23.75
N ASN A 503 -10.24 -36.86 -24.80
CA ASN A 503 -9.82 -36.65 -26.19
C ASN A 503 -9.85 -35.16 -26.58
N ARG A 504 -10.87 -34.42 -26.14
CA ARG A 504 -10.94 -32.96 -26.37
C ARG A 504 -9.80 -32.21 -25.69
N ILE A 505 -9.53 -32.49 -24.41
CA ILE A 505 -8.40 -31.88 -23.68
C ILE A 505 -7.06 -32.19 -24.36
N VAL A 506 -6.85 -33.44 -24.79
CA VAL A 506 -5.63 -33.84 -25.51
C VAL A 506 -5.50 -33.08 -26.82
N ASN A 507 -6.58 -32.95 -27.59
CA ASN A 507 -6.55 -32.23 -28.86
C ASN A 507 -6.12 -30.76 -28.67
N PHE A 508 -6.72 -30.04 -27.72
CA PHE A 508 -6.43 -28.61 -27.53
C PHE A 508 -5.09 -28.34 -26.85
N LEU A 509 -4.67 -29.16 -25.88
CA LEU A 509 -3.50 -28.87 -25.03
C LEU A 509 -2.23 -29.64 -25.42
N SER A 510 -2.25 -30.52 -26.43
CA SER A 510 -1.09 -31.32 -26.87
C SER A 510 0.13 -30.48 -27.26
N ASN A 511 -0.08 -29.27 -27.79
CA ASN A 511 1.01 -28.37 -28.20
C ASN A 511 1.79 -27.76 -27.01
N ILE A 512 1.26 -27.85 -25.79
CA ILE A 512 1.89 -27.35 -24.58
C ILE A 512 2.68 -28.50 -23.94
N SER A 513 3.99 -28.34 -23.79
CA SER A 513 4.87 -29.39 -23.26
C SER A 513 4.62 -29.62 -21.77
N ASP A 514 4.80 -28.61 -20.92
CA ASP A 514 4.68 -28.76 -19.47
C ASP A 514 3.21 -28.88 -19.01
N ASN A 515 2.91 -29.84 -18.14
CA ASN A 515 1.57 -30.04 -17.58
C ASN A 515 1.13 -28.90 -16.65
N ARG A 516 2.08 -28.20 -16.02
CA ARG A 516 1.79 -27.00 -15.21
C ARG A 516 1.33 -25.84 -16.09
N ASP A 517 1.91 -25.70 -17.27
CA ASP A 517 1.53 -24.68 -18.25
C ASP A 517 0.16 -24.98 -18.89
N LYS A 518 -0.20 -26.27 -19.02
CA LYS A 518 -1.56 -26.70 -19.40
C LYS A 518 -2.60 -26.24 -18.38
N LEU A 519 -2.36 -26.51 -17.09
CA LEU A 519 -3.24 -26.02 -16.00
C LEU A 519 -3.30 -24.49 -15.95
N PHE A 520 -2.18 -23.80 -16.20
CA PHE A 520 -2.16 -22.34 -16.28
C PHE A 520 -3.01 -21.81 -17.43
N THR A 521 -2.97 -22.47 -18.58
CA THR A 521 -3.87 -22.16 -19.71
C THR A 521 -5.34 -22.30 -19.31
N LEU A 522 -5.70 -23.38 -18.62
CA LEU A 522 -7.06 -23.59 -18.13
C LEU A 522 -7.49 -22.54 -17.11
N ASP A 523 -6.62 -22.16 -16.16
CA ASP A 523 -6.93 -21.12 -15.19
C ASP A 523 -7.06 -19.72 -15.84
N ILE A 524 -6.32 -19.44 -16.93
CA ILE A 524 -6.54 -18.22 -17.74
C ILE A 524 -7.93 -18.25 -18.39
N LEU A 525 -8.35 -19.40 -18.95
CA LEU A 525 -9.70 -19.52 -19.54
C LEU A 525 -10.79 -19.34 -18.49
N ARG A 526 -10.64 -19.97 -17.32
CA ARG A 526 -11.55 -19.81 -16.18
C ARG A 526 -11.59 -18.37 -15.69
N LEU A 527 -10.45 -17.66 -15.69
CA LEU A 527 -10.42 -16.25 -15.33
C LEU A 527 -11.34 -15.42 -16.24
N PHE A 528 -11.17 -15.53 -17.56
CA PHE A 528 -11.89 -14.69 -18.52
C PHE A 528 -13.29 -15.18 -18.88
N VAL A 529 -13.58 -16.48 -18.77
CA VAL A 529 -14.86 -17.08 -19.18
C VAL A 529 -15.50 -17.82 -18.01
N TYR A 530 -16.76 -17.45 -17.70
CA TYR A 530 -17.52 -18.09 -16.63
C TYR A 530 -18.46 -19.17 -17.16
N SER A 531 -17.93 -20.37 -17.39
CA SER A 531 -18.69 -21.53 -17.90
C SER A 531 -20.05 -21.76 -17.22
N PRO A 532 -20.17 -21.73 -15.87
CA PRO A 532 -21.40 -22.13 -15.18
C PRO A 532 -22.64 -21.24 -15.45
N ALA A 533 -22.47 -20.05 -16.03
CA ALA A 533 -23.59 -19.16 -16.37
C ALA A 533 -24.08 -19.30 -17.82
N PHE A 534 -23.45 -20.14 -18.64
CA PHE A 534 -23.86 -20.35 -20.02
C PHE A 534 -24.90 -21.49 -20.12
N SER A 535 -25.95 -21.27 -20.90
CA SER A 535 -26.87 -22.33 -21.32
C SER A 535 -26.48 -22.86 -22.70
N ASP A 536 -26.82 -24.10 -23.02
CA ASP A 536 -26.51 -24.72 -24.32
C ASP A 536 -26.99 -23.88 -25.51
N ALA A 537 -28.21 -23.34 -25.42
CA ALA A 537 -28.77 -22.45 -26.44
C ALA A 537 -27.96 -21.16 -26.62
N LEU A 538 -27.40 -20.61 -25.52
CA LEU A 538 -26.57 -19.41 -25.59
C LEU A 538 -25.18 -19.73 -26.17
N ILE A 539 -24.63 -20.90 -25.88
CA ILE A 539 -23.34 -21.36 -26.43
C ILE A 539 -23.42 -21.45 -27.95
N GLU A 540 -24.50 -21.99 -28.51
CA GLU A 540 -24.70 -22.09 -29.96
C GLU A 540 -24.77 -20.72 -30.64
N LYS A 541 -25.50 -19.78 -30.04
CA LYS A 541 -25.64 -18.40 -30.56
C LYS A 541 -24.34 -17.62 -30.50
N THR A 542 -23.50 -17.88 -29.47
CA THR A 542 -22.27 -17.12 -29.20
C THR A 542 -20.99 -17.80 -29.70
N LYS A 543 -21.12 -18.88 -30.50
CA LYS A 543 -19.99 -19.68 -31.01
C LYS A 543 -18.94 -18.91 -31.80
N HIS A 544 -19.33 -17.79 -32.42
CA HIS A 544 -18.48 -16.96 -33.28
C HIS A 544 -17.71 -15.89 -32.49
N ILE A 545 -18.02 -15.68 -31.21
CA ILE A 545 -17.36 -14.69 -30.37
C ILE A 545 -16.00 -15.23 -29.90
N SER A 546 -14.94 -14.46 -30.11
CA SER A 546 -13.61 -14.76 -29.59
C SER A 546 -13.47 -14.39 -28.11
N ILE A 547 -12.52 -15.01 -27.40
CA ILE A 547 -12.29 -14.73 -25.97
C ILE A 547 -11.91 -13.27 -25.74
N SER A 548 -11.06 -12.70 -26.60
CA SER A 548 -10.66 -11.29 -26.55
C SER A 548 -11.88 -10.36 -26.67
N LYS A 549 -12.73 -10.65 -27.65
CA LYS A 549 -13.95 -9.87 -27.87
C LYS A 549 -14.93 -9.96 -26.71
N TYR A 550 -15.11 -11.15 -26.14
CA TYR A 550 -15.91 -11.37 -24.93
C TYR A 550 -15.41 -10.51 -23.76
N TYR A 551 -14.10 -10.43 -23.56
CA TYR A 551 -13.51 -9.59 -22.52
C TYR A 551 -13.75 -8.08 -22.77
N GLU A 552 -13.64 -7.61 -24.00
CA GLU A 552 -13.95 -6.21 -24.35
C GLU A 552 -15.44 -5.86 -24.14
N ILE A 553 -16.34 -6.79 -24.48
CA ILE A 553 -17.77 -6.66 -24.18
C ILE A 553 -17.99 -6.59 -22.67
N SER A 554 -17.35 -7.46 -21.90
CA SER A 554 -17.41 -7.46 -20.43
C SER A 554 -16.97 -6.11 -19.83
N LYS A 555 -15.81 -5.58 -20.24
CA LYS A 555 -15.32 -4.26 -19.78
C LYS A 555 -16.28 -3.13 -20.12
N SER A 556 -16.75 -3.08 -21.37
CA SER A 556 -17.68 -2.03 -21.82
C SER A 556 -18.99 -2.09 -21.04
N ALA A 557 -19.52 -3.29 -20.80
CA ALA A 557 -20.73 -3.50 -20.00
C ALA A 557 -20.53 -3.03 -18.55
N HIS A 558 -19.38 -3.30 -17.95
CA HIS A 558 -19.07 -2.84 -16.58
C HIS A 558 -18.95 -1.32 -16.46
N ARG A 559 -18.31 -0.66 -17.43
CA ARG A 559 -18.21 0.81 -17.48
C ARG A 559 -19.59 1.46 -17.56
N ILE A 560 -20.45 1.00 -18.48
CA ILE A 560 -21.80 1.53 -18.61
C ILE A 560 -22.63 1.22 -17.36
N ARG A 561 -22.54 0.01 -16.78
CA ARG A 561 -23.24 -0.33 -15.53
C ARG A 561 -22.93 0.64 -14.40
N ASP A 562 -21.68 1.05 -14.22
CA ASP A 562 -21.31 1.98 -13.15
C ASP A 562 -21.88 3.39 -13.35
N ILE A 563 -21.89 3.87 -14.61
CA ILE A 563 -22.49 5.16 -14.96
C ILE A 563 -24.01 5.08 -14.75
N LEU A 564 -24.65 4.04 -15.30
CA LEU A 564 -26.08 3.76 -15.10
C LEU A 564 -26.46 3.63 -13.63
N LYS A 565 -25.62 2.99 -12.80
CA LYS A 565 -25.89 2.84 -11.36
C LYS A 565 -26.03 4.20 -10.68
N LYS A 566 -25.24 5.20 -11.07
CA LYS A 566 -25.33 6.56 -10.51
C LYS A 566 -26.61 7.26 -10.95
N GLU A 567 -26.93 7.21 -12.24
CA GLU A 567 -28.14 7.84 -12.78
C GLU A 567 -29.43 7.21 -12.25
N ILE A 568 -29.51 5.87 -12.25
CA ILE A 568 -30.69 5.13 -11.77
C ILE A 568 -30.87 5.29 -10.26
N LYS A 569 -29.79 5.47 -9.49
CA LYS A 569 -29.90 5.76 -8.06
C LYS A 569 -30.71 7.02 -7.80
N ASN A 570 -30.49 8.09 -8.57
CA ASN A 570 -31.22 9.34 -8.42
C ASN A 570 -32.74 9.14 -8.67
N LEU A 571 -33.10 8.41 -9.72
CA LEU A 571 -34.51 8.06 -9.99
C LEU A 571 -35.14 7.15 -8.95
N PHE A 572 -34.37 6.19 -8.45
CA PHE A 572 -34.82 5.29 -7.40
C PHE A 572 -35.14 6.08 -6.13
N SER A 573 -34.30 7.06 -5.79
CA SER A 573 -34.54 7.99 -4.69
C SER A 573 -35.85 8.77 -4.85
N GLU A 574 -36.11 9.30 -6.05
CA GLU A 574 -37.29 10.13 -6.35
C GLU A 574 -38.61 9.33 -6.39
N ASN A 575 -38.58 8.07 -6.82
CA ASN A 575 -39.78 7.27 -7.02
C ASN A 575 -39.95 6.18 -5.94
N ASN A 576 -39.12 5.13 -6.02
CA ASN A 576 -39.29 3.92 -5.22
C ASN A 576 -39.03 4.18 -3.74
N PHE A 577 -37.94 4.89 -3.44
CA PHE A 577 -37.60 5.21 -2.06
C PHE A 577 -38.57 6.21 -1.44
N LEU A 578 -39.07 7.19 -2.20
CA LEU A 578 -40.10 8.11 -1.74
C LEU A 578 -41.39 7.36 -1.35
N ASN A 579 -41.88 6.46 -2.21
CA ASN A 579 -43.03 5.60 -1.92
C ASN A 579 -42.81 4.71 -0.68
N TRP A 580 -41.60 4.14 -0.54
CA TRP A 580 -41.25 3.35 0.64
C TRP A 580 -41.23 4.21 1.91
N LYS A 581 -40.68 5.43 1.82
CA LYS A 581 -40.58 6.39 2.91
C LYS A 581 -41.99 6.78 3.38
N GLU A 582 -42.92 7.07 2.48
CA GLU A 582 -44.31 7.40 2.86
C GLU A 582 -45.01 6.27 3.62
N LYS A 583 -44.84 5.02 3.18
CA LYS A 583 -45.53 3.86 3.77
C LYS A 583 -44.88 3.33 5.05
N ASN A 584 -43.54 3.29 5.10
CA ASN A 584 -42.81 2.49 6.09
C ASN A 584 -41.94 3.30 7.05
N PHE A 585 -41.68 4.58 6.79
CA PHE A 585 -40.72 5.39 7.57
C PHE A 585 -41.02 5.41 9.07
N LYS A 586 -42.28 5.62 9.44
CA LYS A 586 -42.69 5.74 10.85
C LYS A 586 -42.41 4.46 11.64
N ASN A 587 -42.76 3.30 11.07
CA ASN A 587 -42.56 2.00 11.71
C ASN A 587 -41.08 1.61 11.74
N TYR A 588 -40.35 1.85 10.66
CA TYR A 588 -38.91 1.56 10.56
C TYR A 588 -38.08 2.31 11.62
N ILE A 589 -38.36 3.61 11.82
CA ILE A 589 -37.67 4.39 12.85
C ILE A 589 -38.02 3.87 14.24
N LEU A 590 -39.28 3.54 14.53
CA LEU A 590 -39.70 3.00 15.82
C LEU A 590 -38.96 1.71 16.17
N GLU A 591 -38.79 0.81 15.20
CA GLU A 591 -38.06 -0.44 15.36
C GLU A 591 -36.56 -0.21 15.62
N LYS A 592 -35.91 0.66 14.84
CA LYS A 592 -34.50 1.03 15.08
C LYS A 592 -34.30 1.66 16.47
N ARG A 593 -35.22 2.53 16.91
CA ARG A 593 -35.18 3.11 18.27
C ARG A 593 -35.32 2.05 19.37
N LYS A 594 -36.10 1.00 19.14
CA LYS A 594 -36.23 -0.12 20.08
C LYS A 594 -34.90 -0.91 20.19
N ILE A 595 -34.27 -1.21 19.05
CA ILE A 595 -32.95 -1.90 19.00
C ILE A 595 -31.86 -1.07 19.70
N GLU A 596 -31.82 0.24 19.47
CA GLU A 596 -30.88 1.15 20.15
C GLU A 596 -31.07 1.12 21.68
N LYS A 597 -32.33 1.13 22.13
CA LYS A 597 -32.69 1.07 23.55
C LYS A 597 -32.27 -0.26 24.19
N GLU A 598 -32.45 -1.37 23.49
CA GLU A 598 -32.02 -2.71 23.93
C GLU A 598 -30.49 -2.83 24.00
N LYS A 599 -29.78 -2.31 22.99
CA LYS A 599 -28.31 -2.32 22.94
C LYS A 599 -27.66 -1.23 23.80
N LYS A 600 -28.43 -0.33 24.40
CA LYS A 600 -27.96 0.86 25.14
C LYS A 600 -27.00 1.73 24.32
N ILE A 601 -27.23 1.83 23.01
CA ILE A 601 -26.42 2.63 22.07
C ILE A 601 -27.09 4.00 21.90
N PHE A 602 -26.29 5.04 21.64
CA PHE A 602 -26.78 6.38 21.32
C PHE A 602 -27.62 6.38 20.05
N SER A 603 -28.66 7.21 20.04
CA SER A 603 -29.73 7.17 19.06
C SER A 603 -29.35 7.88 17.75
N LYS A 604 -28.88 7.18 16.70
CA LYS A 604 -28.41 7.74 15.40
C LYS A 604 -29.42 8.71 14.75
N PRO A 605 -29.00 9.67 13.88
CA PRO A 605 -29.94 10.56 13.21
C PRO A 605 -30.78 9.77 12.19
N TYR A 606 -32.05 10.13 12.02
CA TYR A 606 -32.93 9.38 11.11
C TYR A 606 -32.46 9.42 9.65
N ILE A 607 -31.74 10.46 9.25
CA ILE A 607 -31.17 10.62 7.89
C ILE A 607 -30.10 9.58 7.62
N ASP A 608 -29.23 9.29 8.60
CA ASP A 608 -28.20 8.26 8.40
C ASP A 608 -28.86 6.89 8.21
N TYR A 609 -29.96 6.61 8.94
CA TYR A 609 -30.75 5.39 8.74
C TYR A 609 -31.51 5.36 7.43
N LEU A 610 -32.07 6.50 6.99
CA LEU A 610 -32.71 6.62 5.69
C LEU A 610 -31.69 6.39 4.58
N ASN A 611 -30.51 7.00 4.65
CA ASN A 611 -29.44 6.79 3.68
C ASN A 611 -28.94 5.33 3.72
N GLU A 612 -28.73 4.74 4.89
CA GLU A 612 -28.36 3.32 5.04
C GLU A 612 -29.43 2.44 4.37
N LYS A 613 -30.72 2.67 4.65
CA LYS A 613 -31.83 1.87 4.12
C LYS A 613 -32.08 2.11 2.64
N GLU A 614 -31.94 3.34 2.17
CA GLU A 614 -32.00 3.69 0.75
C GLU A 614 -30.91 2.96 -0.02
N ASN A 615 -29.67 2.98 0.48
CA ASN A 615 -28.58 2.24 -0.15
C ASN A 615 -28.82 0.73 -0.11
N GLU A 616 -29.35 0.18 0.98
CA GLU A 616 -29.72 -1.23 1.10
C GLU A 616 -30.77 -1.62 0.04
N LEU A 617 -31.91 -0.92 0.02
CA LEU A 617 -33.00 -1.16 -0.94
C LEU A 617 -32.56 -0.93 -2.38
N PHE A 618 -31.75 0.11 -2.63
CA PHE A 618 -31.22 0.40 -3.95
C PHE A 618 -30.25 -0.69 -4.41
N ASN A 619 -29.38 -1.20 -3.53
CA ASN A 619 -28.47 -2.28 -3.89
C ASN A 619 -29.24 -3.58 -4.17
N GLU A 620 -30.27 -3.91 -3.37
CA GLU A 620 -31.16 -5.06 -3.65
C GLU A 620 -31.86 -4.91 -5.02
N PHE A 621 -32.45 -3.73 -5.28
CA PHE A 621 -33.06 -3.41 -6.57
C PHE A 621 -32.06 -3.49 -7.72
N TRP A 622 -30.88 -2.89 -7.54
CA TRP A 622 -29.82 -2.86 -8.55
C TRP A 622 -29.31 -4.25 -8.85
N ASP A 623 -29.04 -5.09 -7.84
CA ASP A 623 -28.52 -6.43 -8.07
C ASP A 623 -29.52 -7.35 -8.78
N LYS A 624 -30.83 -7.20 -8.49
CA LYS A 624 -31.89 -7.90 -9.21
C LYS A 624 -32.01 -7.43 -10.67
N ASN A 625 -31.89 -6.12 -10.92
CA ASN A 625 -32.32 -5.50 -12.19
C ASN A 625 -31.21 -4.93 -13.08
N LYS A 626 -29.94 -4.87 -12.63
CA LYS A 626 -28.82 -4.24 -13.35
C LYS A 626 -28.65 -4.72 -14.80
N ASN A 627 -28.87 -6.02 -15.05
CA ASN A 627 -28.69 -6.61 -16.37
C ASN A 627 -29.84 -6.24 -17.32
N ILE A 628 -31.06 -6.18 -16.79
CA ILE A 628 -32.25 -5.77 -17.54
C ILE A 628 -32.12 -4.30 -17.94
N LEU A 629 -31.77 -3.45 -16.97
CA LEU A 629 -31.62 -2.01 -17.18
C LEU A 629 -30.47 -1.70 -18.16
N LEU A 630 -29.38 -2.46 -18.12
CA LEU A 630 -28.31 -2.34 -19.11
C LEU A 630 -28.78 -2.75 -20.52
N CYS A 631 -29.45 -3.90 -20.68
CA CYS A 631 -29.95 -4.33 -21.99
C CYS A 631 -31.01 -3.37 -22.56
N ALA A 632 -31.80 -2.73 -21.70
CA ALA A 632 -32.85 -1.80 -22.11
C ALA A 632 -32.31 -0.51 -22.77
N LEU A 633 -31.02 -0.21 -22.62
CA LEU A 633 -30.37 0.84 -23.41
C LEU A 633 -30.32 0.51 -24.90
N PHE A 634 -30.21 -0.77 -25.25
CA PHE A 634 -29.93 -1.21 -26.63
C PHE A 634 -31.15 -1.74 -27.34
N PHE A 635 -32.05 -2.43 -26.62
CA PHE A 635 -33.20 -3.12 -27.18
C PHE A 635 -34.49 -2.71 -26.48
N GLN A 636 -35.60 -2.76 -27.21
CA GLN A 636 -36.91 -2.56 -26.60
C GLN A 636 -37.35 -3.81 -25.82
N PRO A 637 -37.84 -3.64 -24.58
CA PRO A 637 -38.38 -4.76 -23.80
C PRO A 637 -39.70 -5.24 -24.39
N ILE A 638 -39.92 -6.56 -24.41
CA ILE A 638 -41.08 -7.20 -25.05
C ILE A 638 -42.29 -7.28 -24.10
N SER A 639 -42.08 -7.57 -22.80
CA SER A 639 -43.10 -7.54 -21.75
C SER A 639 -42.46 -7.68 -20.35
N PHE A 640 -42.98 -6.98 -19.33
CA PHE A 640 -42.54 -7.13 -17.93
C PHE A 640 -43.74 -6.99 -16.97
N GLU A 641 -43.74 -7.78 -15.89
CA GLU A 641 -44.81 -7.82 -14.87
C GLU A 641 -44.70 -6.70 -13.82
N GLU A 642 -43.53 -6.08 -13.64
CA GLU A 642 -43.28 -4.98 -12.69
C GLU A 642 -43.33 -3.61 -13.41
N ASP A 643 -43.74 -2.54 -12.69
CA ASP A 643 -43.91 -1.17 -13.20
C ASP A 643 -42.55 -0.48 -13.52
N PHE A 644 -41.86 -0.98 -14.55
CA PHE A 644 -40.57 -0.47 -15.05
C PHE A 644 -40.71 0.64 -16.10
N SER A 645 -41.94 0.99 -16.48
CA SER A 645 -42.27 1.98 -17.52
C SER A 645 -41.43 3.26 -17.40
N LYS A 646 -41.41 3.87 -16.21
CA LYS A 646 -40.66 5.10 -15.90
C LYS A 646 -39.14 4.94 -16.04
N TYR A 647 -38.59 3.78 -15.66
CA TYR A 647 -37.16 3.51 -15.79
C TYR A 647 -36.75 3.36 -17.25
N PHE A 648 -37.57 2.68 -18.07
CA PHE A 648 -37.29 2.52 -19.49
C PHE A 648 -37.43 3.85 -20.26
N ASP A 649 -38.41 4.67 -19.93
CA ASP A 649 -38.54 6.01 -20.53
C ASP A 649 -37.37 6.91 -20.15
N PHE A 650 -36.93 6.87 -18.89
CA PHE A 650 -35.72 7.58 -18.50
C PHE A 650 -34.48 7.07 -19.22
N ILE A 651 -34.29 5.75 -19.31
CA ILE A 651 -33.14 5.14 -20.00
C ILE A 651 -33.06 5.61 -21.47
N LYS A 652 -34.19 5.75 -22.16
CA LYS A 652 -34.25 6.33 -23.52
C LYS A 652 -33.85 7.80 -23.57
N SER A 653 -34.07 8.54 -22.48
CA SER A 653 -33.71 9.96 -22.35
C SER A 653 -32.26 10.20 -21.91
N ILE A 654 -31.53 9.15 -21.47
CA ILE A 654 -30.14 9.29 -21.02
C ILE A 654 -29.28 9.77 -22.19
N ASN A 655 -28.54 10.85 -21.96
CA ASN A 655 -27.56 11.34 -22.92
C ASN A 655 -26.39 10.37 -23.01
N THR A 656 -26.33 9.60 -24.10
CA THR A 656 -25.31 8.57 -24.34
C THR A 656 -23.93 9.15 -24.69
N THR A 657 -23.80 10.46 -24.94
CA THR A 657 -22.52 11.12 -25.29
C THR A 657 -21.39 10.87 -24.27
N ILE A 658 -21.74 10.63 -23.00
CA ILE A 658 -20.76 10.35 -21.93
C ILE A 658 -20.04 9.00 -22.13
N PHE A 659 -20.67 8.05 -22.81
CA PHE A 659 -20.18 6.69 -23.03
C PHE A 659 -20.47 6.19 -24.46
N GLU A 660 -20.50 7.10 -25.42
CA GLU A 660 -20.96 6.88 -26.79
C GLU A 660 -20.21 5.73 -27.47
N ASN A 661 -18.87 5.71 -27.34
CA ASN A 661 -18.03 4.65 -27.87
C ASN A 661 -18.38 3.26 -27.33
N ASP A 662 -18.56 3.14 -26.00
CA ASP A 662 -18.88 1.86 -25.36
C ASP A 662 -20.32 1.42 -25.68
N PHE A 663 -21.23 2.38 -25.80
CA PHE A 663 -22.61 2.16 -26.18
C PHE A 663 -22.72 1.63 -27.61
N GLU A 664 -22.13 2.32 -28.59
CA GLU A 664 -22.13 1.88 -29.99
C GLU A 664 -21.45 0.52 -30.15
N PHE A 665 -20.33 0.31 -29.47
CA PHE A 665 -19.63 -0.96 -29.45
C PHE A 665 -20.54 -2.10 -28.97
N LEU A 666 -21.15 -1.96 -27.79
CA LEU A 666 -22.04 -3.02 -27.26
C LEU A 666 -23.29 -3.23 -28.11
N LYS A 667 -23.88 -2.15 -28.63
CA LYS A 667 -25.05 -2.23 -29.50
C LYS A 667 -24.75 -3.05 -30.75
N ASN A 668 -23.62 -2.76 -31.40
CA ASN A 668 -23.21 -3.47 -32.61
C ASN A 668 -22.89 -4.94 -32.32
N GLU A 669 -22.19 -5.22 -31.22
CA GLU A 669 -21.75 -6.58 -30.88
C GLU A 669 -22.86 -7.46 -30.34
N LEU A 670 -23.90 -6.90 -29.70
CA LEU A 670 -25.02 -7.69 -29.19
C LEU A 670 -26.23 -7.72 -30.13
N ASN A 671 -26.21 -7.00 -31.25
CA ASN A 671 -27.37 -6.84 -32.15
C ASN A 671 -27.95 -8.18 -32.66
N PHE A 672 -27.12 -9.22 -32.76
CA PHE A 672 -27.55 -10.54 -33.21
C PHE A 672 -28.33 -11.33 -32.13
N LEU A 673 -28.28 -10.90 -30.86
CA LEU A 673 -28.99 -11.52 -29.75
C LEU A 673 -30.33 -10.82 -29.53
N LYS A 674 -31.36 -11.60 -29.19
CA LYS A 674 -32.61 -11.05 -28.67
C LYS A 674 -32.39 -10.44 -27.28
N PHE A 675 -33.33 -9.64 -26.81
CA PHE A 675 -33.25 -8.98 -25.50
C PHE A 675 -33.02 -9.96 -24.33
N GLU A 676 -33.77 -11.07 -24.28
CA GLU A 676 -33.65 -12.10 -23.24
C GLU A 676 -32.30 -12.84 -23.28
N ASP A 677 -31.83 -13.16 -24.49
CA ASP A 677 -30.52 -13.78 -24.69
C ASP A 677 -29.40 -12.81 -24.30
N SER A 678 -29.57 -11.51 -24.58
CA SER A 678 -28.63 -10.46 -24.18
C SER A 678 -28.52 -10.33 -22.67
N ILE A 679 -29.64 -10.40 -21.95
CA ILE A 679 -29.63 -10.43 -20.47
C ILE A 679 -28.85 -11.65 -19.96
N SER A 680 -29.11 -12.82 -20.55
CA SER A 680 -28.44 -14.07 -20.19
C SER A 680 -26.94 -14.01 -20.47
N PHE A 681 -26.54 -13.45 -21.61
CA PHE A 681 -25.14 -13.22 -21.96
C PHE A 681 -24.44 -12.27 -20.99
N ILE A 682 -25.07 -11.15 -20.67
CA ILE A 682 -24.56 -10.14 -19.76
C ILE A 682 -24.43 -10.67 -18.32
N LYS A 683 -25.27 -11.63 -17.91
CA LYS A 683 -25.13 -12.36 -16.63
C LYS A 683 -23.86 -13.21 -16.55
N THR A 684 -23.26 -13.59 -17.68
CA THR A 684 -22.02 -14.38 -17.69
C THR A 684 -20.79 -13.54 -17.36
N THR A 685 -20.86 -12.21 -17.51
CA THR A 685 -19.72 -11.33 -17.25
C THR A 685 -19.48 -11.14 -15.75
N ARG A 686 -18.20 -11.10 -15.35
CA ARG A 686 -17.80 -10.94 -13.94
C ARG A 686 -16.83 -9.79 -13.79
N THR A 687 -17.02 -9.02 -12.73
CA THR A 687 -16.10 -7.97 -12.26
C THR A 687 -14.96 -8.58 -11.44
N PHE A 688 -13.87 -7.84 -11.26
CA PHE A 688 -12.72 -8.27 -10.46
C PHE A 688 -13.10 -8.78 -9.05
N ASN A 689 -14.10 -8.16 -8.43
CA ASN A 689 -14.55 -8.53 -7.08
C ASN A 689 -15.26 -9.89 -7.01
N GLU A 690 -15.86 -10.34 -8.13
CA GLU A 690 -16.61 -11.61 -8.26
C GLU A 690 -15.69 -12.80 -8.63
N LEU A 691 -14.38 -12.57 -8.79
CA LEU A 691 -13.38 -13.57 -9.17
C LEU A 691 -12.89 -14.40 -7.97
N ASP A 692 -13.78 -15.22 -7.43
CA ASP A 692 -13.58 -15.98 -6.17
C ASP A 692 -13.29 -17.48 -6.37
N ARG A 693 -13.23 -18.00 -7.61
CA ARG A 693 -12.95 -19.42 -7.82
C ARG A 693 -11.49 -19.75 -7.44
N LYS A 694 -11.28 -20.90 -6.79
CA LYS A 694 -9.93 -21.43 -6.54
C LYS A 694 -9.26 -21.83 -7.85
N LEU A 695 -7.98 -21.52 -7.97
CA LEU A 695 -7.16 -21.92 -9.13
C LEU A 695 -6.94 -23.43 -9.14
N LEU A 696 -6.85 -24.03 -10.33
CA LEU A 696 -6.56 -25.46 -10.51
C LEU A 696 -5.14 -25.81 -10.06
N TYR A 697 -4.22 -24.85 -10.12
CA TYR A 697 -2.84 -25.02 -9.67
C TYR A 697 -2.34 -23.88 -8.80
N ASN A 698 -1.39 -24.18 -7.93
CA ASN A 698 -0.83 -23.23 -6.98
C ASN A 698 0.41 -22.52 -7.56
N TYR A 699 0.22 -21.34 -8.15
CA TYR A 699 1.31 -20.58 -8.79
C TYR A 699 2.12 -19.75 -7.78
N PRO A 700 3.41 -20.03 -7.49
CA PRO A 700 4.15 -19.37 -6.41
C PRO A 700 4.31 -17.85 -6.55
N ARG A 701 4.14 -17.31 -7.77
CA ARG A 701 4.44 -15.92 -8.12
C ARG A 701 3.25 -14.96 -8.08
N ILE A 702 2.02 -15.44 -7.85
CA ILE A 702 0.86 -14.55 -7.65
C ILE A 702 0.71 -14.11 -6.20
N ARG A 703 -0.08 -13.04 -6.00
CA ARG A 703 -0.51 -12.59 -4.68
C ARG A 703 -1.35 -13.67 -3.98
N THR A 704 -1.41 -13.62 -2.66
CA THR A 704 -2.13 -14.61 -1.84
C THR A 704 -2.91 -13.91 -0.75
N SER A 705 -4.11 -14.43 -0.44
CA SER A 705 -4.90 -14.01 0.72
C SER A 705 -4.98 -15.15 1.75
N LYS A 706 -5.64 -14.90 2.88
CA LYS A 706 -5.92 -15.94 3.89
C LYS A 706 -6.76 -17.10 3.33
N GLU A 707 -7.56 -16.85 2.30
CA GLU A 707 -8.44 -17.82 1.65
C GLU A 707 -7.73 -18.66 0.57
N GLY A 708 -6.44 -18.38 0.32
CA GLY A 708 -5.61 -19.08 -0.66
C GLY A 708 -5.43 -18.31 -1.96
N LYS A 709 -5.33 -19.04 -3.08
CA LYS A 709 -5.13 -18.48 -4.43
C LYS A 709 -6.40 -18.58 -5.25
N LEU A 710 -6.98 -17.42 -5.52
CA LEU A 710 -8.24 -17.25 -6.25
C LEU A 710 -7.98 -16.65 -7.63
N GLU A 711 -8.99 -16.70 -8.50
CA GLU A 711 -8.97 -16.05 -9.81
C GLU A 711 -8.59 -14.56 -9.72
N LYS A 712 -9.07 -13.79 -8.74
CA LYS A 712 -8.68 -12.38 -8.57
C LYS A 712 -7.17 -12.16 -8.37
N HIS A 713 -6.47 -13.14 -7.78
CA HIS A 713 -5.01 -13.07 -7.63
C HIS A 713 -4.28 -13.33 -8.94
N LEU A 714 -4.85 -14.19 -9.80
CA LEU A 714 -4.37 -14.36 -11.16
C LEU A 714 -4.69 -13.11 -12.00
N ALA A 715 -5.90 -12.57 -11.90
CA ALA A 715 -6.33 -11.33 -12.53
C ALA A 715 -5.39 -10.15 -12.19
N ALA A 716 -4.90 -10.08 -10.95
CA ALA A 716 -3.95 -9.06 -10.51
C ALA A 716 -2.50 -9.30 -10.99
N ALA A 717 -2.20 -10.39 -11.70
CA ALA A 717 -0.82 -10.77 -12.05
C ALA A 717 -0.15 -9.87 -13.10
N PHE A 718 -0.92 -9.08 -13.87
CA PHE A 718 -0.35 -8.02 -14.71
C PHE A 718 0.34 -6.92 -13.87
N TYR A 719 -0.01 -6.83 -12.58
CA TYR A 719 0.57 -5.89 -11.63
C TYR A 719 1.65 -6.60 -10.79
N PRO A 720 2.80 -5.95 -10.48
CA PRO A 720 3.84 -6.59 -9.68
C PRO A 720 3.32 -7.05 -8.32
N ARG A 721 3.80 -8.22 -7.86
CA ARG A 721 3.39 -8.83 -6.59
C ARG A 721 3.54 -7.89 -5.39
N ASN A 722 4.65 -7.14 -5.33
CA ASN A 722 4.96 -6.22 -4.25
C ASN A 722 4.52 -4.77 -4.51
N GLY A 723 3.86 -4.54 -5.66
CA GLY A 723 3.57 -3.21 -6.20
C GLY A 723 4.79 -2.52 -6.82
N PHE A 724 4.57 -1.35 -7.41
CA PHE A 724 5.58 -0.40 -7.85
C PHE A 724 6.20 0.38 -6.69
N GLY A 725 5.53 0.44 -5.53
CA GLY A 725 6.12 0.94 -4.29
C GLY A 725 6.09 2.46 -4.13
N TYR A 726 5.03 3.14 -4.59
CA TYR A 726 4.86 4.60 -4.46
C TYR A 726 5.11 5.11 -3.02
N THR A 727 4.60 4.40 -2.02
CA THR A 727 4.69 4.75 -0.59
C THR A 727 5.83 4.04 0.15
N LYS A 728 6.80 3.48 -0.59
CA LYS A 728 7.96 2.78 -0.03
C LYS A 728 9.24 3.40 -0.56
N SER A 729 10.08 3.89 0.33
CA SER A 729 11.41 4.36 -0.04
C SER A 729 12.27 3.25 -0.64
N CYS A 730 12.70 3.43 -1.88
CA CYS A 730 13.70 2.55 -2.48
C CYS A 730 15.05 2.67 -1.77
N ALA A 731 15.32 3.81 -1.12
CA ALA A 731 16.59 4.05 -0.44
C ALA A 731 16.73 3.30 0.89
N ILE A 732 15.62 3.00 1.60
CA ILE A 732 15.66 2.36 2.93
C ILE A 732 14.84 1.07 3.05
N ASN A 733 13.80 0.85 2.23
CA ASN A 733 12.95 -0.34 2.33
C ASN A 733 13.38 -1.45 1.35
N ASN A 734 13.88 -1.08 0.17
CA ASN A 734 14.31 -2.03 -0.83
C ASN A 734 15.79 -2.36 -0.65
N SER A 735 16.11 -3.66 -0.65
CA SER A 735 17.48 -4.16 -0.56
C SER A 735 17.83 -4.92 -1.83
N PHE A 736 19.09 -4.81 -2.25
CA PHE A 736 19.57 -5.37 -3.51
C PHE A 736 21.03 -5.85 -3.40
N PRO A 737 21.50 -6.72 -4.31
CA PRO A 737 22.92 -7.05 -4.37
C PRO A 737 23.74 -5.80 -4.69
N ILE A 738 24.71 -5.50 -3.82
CA ILE A 738 25.55 -4.29 -3.90
C ILE A 738 26.50 -4.32 -5.10
N GLY A 739 26.84 -5.51 -5.61
CA GLY A 739 27.70 -5.72 -6.77
C GLY A 739 29.13 -5.21 -6.59
N SER A 740 29.75 -4.73 -7.68
CA SER A 740 31.16 -4.35 -7.71
C SER A 740 31.56 -3.22 -6.75
N LEU A 741 30.61 -2.48 -6.18
CA LEU A 741 30.88 -1.52 -5.11
C LEU A 741 31.46 -2.22 -3.86
N PHE A 742 31.05 -3.46 -3.59
CA PHE A 742 31.53 -4.24 -2.45
C PHE A 742 33.00 -4.65 -2.55
N LYS A 743 33.62 -4.61 -3.74
CA LYS A 743 35.04 -4.95 -3.91
C LYS A 743 35.98 -4.09 -3.05
N LEU A 744 35.50 -2.93 -2.61
CA LEU A 744 36.18 -2.08 -1.63
C LEU A 744 36.37 -2.77 -0.28
N ILE A 745 35.44 -3.64 0.14
CA ILE A 745 35.53 -4.38 1.41
C ILE A 745 36.64 -5.44 1.34
N PRO A 746 36.68 -6.40 0.40
CA PRO A 746 37.82 -7.31 0.26
C PRO A 746 39.16 -6.59 0.04
N ALA A 747 39.18 -5.49 -0.72
CA ALA A 747 40.38 -4.69 -0.90
C ALA A 747 40.89 -4.15 0.45
N TYR A 748 40.00 -3.50 1.21
CA TYR A 748 40.30 -2.99 2.54
C TYR A 748 40.75 -4.10 3.49
N THR A 749 40.03 -5.22 3.57
CA THR A 749 40.38 -6.34 4.46
C THR A 749 41.77 -6.88 4.15
N ALA A 750 42.10 -7.10 2.88
CA ALA A 750 43.42 -7.57 2.49
C ALA A 750 44.53 -6.54 2.76
N LEU A 751 44.28 -5.25 2.51
CA LEU A 751 45.22 -4.17 2.82
C LEU A 751 45.46 -4.04 4.33
N LYS A 752 44.41 -4.20 5.15
CA LYS A 752 44.49 -4.17 6.61
C LYS A 752 45.35 -5.32 7.14
N GLU A 753 45.05 -6.56 6.73
CA GLU A 753 45.84 -7.73 7.13
C GLU A 753 47.30 -7.59 6.68
N ARG A 754 47.52 -7.12 5.43
CA ARG A 754 48.87 -6.86 4.91
C ARG A 754 49.60 -5.76 5.70
N TYR A 755 48.92 -4.70 6.10
CA TYR A 755 49.48 -3.62 6.89
C TYR A 755 49.99 -4.14 8.24
N PHE A 756 49.17 -4.91 8.96
CA PHE A 756 49.57 -5.49 10.24
C PHE A 756 50.72 -6.49 10.06
N TYR A 757 50.67 -7.35 9.05
CA TYR A 757 51.77 -8.25 8.72
C TYR A 757 53.09 -7.50 8.49
N LEU A 758 53.08 -6.44 7.67
CA LEU A 758 54.30 -5.65 7.42
C LEU A 758 54.80 -4.96 8.68
N LYS A 759 53.88 -4.44 9.51
CA LYS A 759 54.21 -3.76 10.76
C LYS A 759 54.82 -4.72 11.78
N GLU A 760 54.25 -5.91 11.95
CA GLU A 760 54.74 -6.95 12.88
C GLU A 760 56.11 -7.49 12.45
N ASN A 761 56.39 -7.55 11.14
CA ASN A 761 57.66 -8.03 10.60
C ASN A 761 58.68 -6.90 10.32
N ASN A 762 58.42 -5.65 10.76
CA ASN A 762 59.28 -4.49 10.50
C ASN A 762 59.64 -4.26 9.02
N LEU A 763 58.71 -4.57 8.11
CA LEU A 763 58.87 -4.41 6.66
C LEU A 763 58.37 -3.05 6.18
N ASN A 764 58.80 -2.64 4.97
CA ASN A 764 58.41 -1.35 4.39
C ASN A 764 56.89 -1.27 4.15
N LEU A 765 56.23 -0.37 4.89
CA LEU A 765 54.80 -0.07 4.79
C LEU A 765 54.36 0.56 3.46
N ASN A 766 55.27 0.80 2.51
CA ASN A 766 54.92 1.22 1.15
C ASN A 766 54.56 0.03 0.25
N ASN A 767 54.95 -1.20 0.61
CA ASN A 767 54.64 -2.41 -0.16
C ASN A 767 53.31 -3.06 0.28
N LEU A 768 52.24 -2.27 0.29
CA LEU A 768 50.91 -2.69 0.76
C LEU A 768 50.13 -3.54 -0.25
N ASN A 769 50.50 -3.55 -1.52
CA ASN A 769 49.78 -4.32 -2.53
C ASN A 769 49.92 -5.84 -2.24
N PRO A 770 48.83 -6.54 -1.91
CA PRO A 770 48.89 -7.94 -1.48
C PRO A 770 48.97 -8.93 -2.65
N LEU A 771 48.55 -8.55 -3.85
CA LEU A 771 48.45 -9.43 -5.01
C LEU A 771 48.76 -8.67 -6.30
N THR A 772 49.51 -9.31 -7.20
CA THR A 772 49.66 -8.86 -8.59
C THR A 772 49.42 -10.06 -9.49
N MET A 773 48.59 -9.89 -10.52
CA MET A 773 48.29 -10.96 -11.47
C MET A 773 48.20 -10.42 -12.90
N ILE A 774 48.26 -11.34 -13.86
CA ILE A 774 47.96 -11.08 -15.26
C ILE A 774 46.50 -11.51 -15.49
N ASP A 775 45.60 -10.57 -15.70
CA ASP A 775 44.16 -10.82 -15.87
C ASP A 775 43.85 -11.01 -17.35
N THR A 776 44.02 -12.25 -17.80
CA THR A 776 43.78 -12.70 -19.17
C THR A 776 42.88 -13.92 -19.18
N VAL A 777 41.80 -13.87 -19.96
CA VAL A 777 40.82 -14.94 -20.12
C VAL A 777 41.04 -15.66 -21.44
N TYR A 778 41.47 -16.92 -21.39
CA TYR A 778 41.69 -17.75 -22.58
C TYR A 778 41.44 -19.25 -22.27
N PHE A 779 41.21 -20.05 -23.30
CA PHE A 779 41.08 -21.51 -23.15
C PHE A 779 42.46 -22.17 -23.24
N ASP A 780 42.78 -23.00 -22.25
CA ASP A 780 43.98 -23.83 -22.28
C ASP A 780 43.60 -25.30 -22.50
N TYR A 781 43.86 -25.79 -23.72
CA TYR A 781 43.56 -27.15 -24.14
C TYR A 781 44.60 -28.17 -23.64
N LYS A 782 45.73 -27.72 -23.06
CA LYS A 782 46.77 -28.62 -22.51
C LYS A 782 46.41 -29.17 -21.12
N ILE A 783 45.47 -28.54 -20.44
CA ILE A 783 44.94 -29.00 -19.14
C ILE A 783 43.90 -30.10 -19.41
N LYS A 784 43.98 -31.25 -18.71
CA LYS A 784 43.01 -32.35 -18.85
C LYS A 784 41.57 -31.80 -18.79
N ASN A 785 40.80 -32.04 -19.86
CA ASN A 785 39.43 -31.57 -20.12
C ASN A 785 39.24 -30.12 -20.62
N GLY A 786 40.31 -29.41 -21.01
CA GLY A 786 40.23 -28.07 -21.60
C GLY A 786 39.59 -27.05 -20.65
N SER A 787 40.40 -26.41 -19.80
CA SER A 787 39.89 -25.50 -18.79
C SER A 787 40.01 -24.03 -19.23
N LEU A 788 38.95 -23.25 -18.99
CA LEU A 788 39.01 -21.79 -19.15
C LEU A 788 39.94 -21.23 -18.07
N ILE A 789 40.98 -20.51 -18.45
CA ILE A 789 41.86 -19.76 -17.57
C ILE A 789 41.30 -18.35 -17.41
N VAL A 790 41.28 -17.83 -16.19
CA VAL A 790 40.77 -16.49 -15.86
C VAL A 790 41.88 -15.50 -15.48
N GLY A 791 43.13 -15.96 -15.44
CA GLY A 791 44.31 -15.15 -15.23
C GLY A 791 45.55 -16.00 -14.96
N LYS A 792 46.69 -15.36 -14.70
CA LYS A 792 47.95 -16.02 -14.33
C LYS A 792 48.67 -15.25 -13.22
N THR A 793 49.50 -15.96 -12.46
CA THR A 793 50.55 -15.33 -11.63
C THR A 793 51.64 -14.71 -12.50
N LEU A 794 52.51 -13.88 -11.90
CA LEU A 794 53.69 -13.32 -12.60
C LEU A 794 54.65 -14.41 -13.09
N ASP A 795 54.71 -15.55 -12.40
CA ASP A 795 55.51 -16.72 -12.78
C ASP A 795 54.81 -17.61 -13.84
N ASN A 796 53.81 -17.07 -14.55
CA ASN A 796 53.01 -17.76 -15.57
C ASN A 796 52.19 -18.97 -15.09
N LYS A 797 52.04 -19.22 -13.78
CA LYS A 797 51.12 -20.26 -13.27
C LYS A 797 49.66 -19.85 -13.54
N PRO A 798 48.84 -20.68 -14.19
CA PRO A 798 47.47 -20.33 -14.55
C PRO A 798 46.50 -20.39 -13.37
N TYR A 799 45.52 -19.49 -13.36
CA TYR A 799 44.32 -19.56 -12.53
C TYR A 799 43.18 -20.20 -13.35
N PRO A 800 42.94 -21.51 -13.23
CA PRO A 800 41.82 -22.17 -13.89
C PRO A 800 40.48 -21.70 -13.31
N ARG A 801 39.43 -21.74 -14.12
CA ARG A 801 38.08 -21.36 -13.69
C ARG A 801 37.57 -22.19 -12.51
N ILE A 802 37.97 -23.45 -12.41
CA ILE A 802 37.75 -24.27 -11.21
C ILE A 802 39.01 -24.15 -10.37
N TYR A 803 38.95 -23.36 -9.30
CA TYR A 803 40.08 -23.05 -8.44
C TYR A 803 39.73 -23.37 -7.00
N LYS A 804 40.58 -24.17 -6.32
CA LYS A 804 40.36 -24.64 -4.94
C LYS A 804 38.93 -25.15 -4.68
N LYS A 805 38.42 -26.00 -5.58
CA LYS A 805 37.04 -26.58 -5.55
C LYS A 805 35.89 -25.57 -5.71
N GLY A 806 36.16 -24.30 -5.99
CA GLY A 806 35.15 -23.29 -6.33
C GLY A 806 35.23 -22.85 -7.79
N ARG A 807 34.19 -22.17 -8.28
CA ARG A 807 34.13 -21.64 -9.65
C ARG A 807 34.39 -20.13 -9.68
N LEU A 808 35.56 -19.72 -10.16
CA LEU A 808 35.92 -18.31 -10.28
C LEU A 808 35.05 -17.58 -11.33
N PRO A 809 34.64 -16.33 -11.04
CA PRO A 809 34.04 -15.45 -12.03
C PRO A 809 35.09 -14.98 -13.03
N LYS A 810 34.65 -14.64 -14.25
CA LYS A 810 35.50 -14.05 -15.29
C LYS A 810 35.42 -12.53 -15.28
N SER A 811 36.48 -11.89 -15.78
CA SER A 811 36.49 -10.47 -16.11
C SER A 811 35.53 -10.16 -17.26
N THR A 812 35.09 -8.91 -17.33
CA THR A 812 34.25 -8.40 -18.44
C THR A 812 35.07 -8.27 -19.72
N HIS A 813 36.31 -7.80 -19.60
CA HIS A 813 37.30 -7.76 -20.68
C HIS A 813 38.10 -9.07 -20.72
N PHE A 814 38.51 -9.48 -21.92
CA PHE A 814 39.30 -10.70 -22.11
C PHE A 814 40.75 -10.54 -21.71
N ASP A 815 41.29 -9.32 -21.76
CA ASP A 815 42.67 -9.03 -21.38
C ASP A 815 42.74 -7.64 -20.75
N ASN A 816 43.02 -7.62 -19.45
CA ASN A 816 43.30 -6.39 -18.70
C ASN A 816 44.82 -6.19 -18.50
N GLY A 817 45.65 -7.15 -18.90
CA GLY A 817 47.08 -7.18 -18.71
C GLY A 817 47.49 -7.41 -17.25
N LYS A 818 48.68 -6.91 -16.89
CA LYS A 818 49.18 -6.91 -15.51
C LYS A 818 48.36 -5.93 -14.66
N ILE A 819 47.75 -6.43 -13.59
CA ILE A 819 46.96 -5.63 -12.65
C ILE A 819 47.47 -5.81 -11.21
N SER A 820 47.61 -4.69 -10.49
CA SER A 820 47.69 -4.65 -9.02
C SER A 820 46.32 -4.28 -8.45
N MET A 821 46.19 -4.08 -7.13
CA MET A 821 44.92 -3.70 -6.51
C MET A 821 44.29 -2.45 -7.12
N ILE A 822 45.09 -1.44 -7.46
CA ILE A 822 44.61 -0.18 -8.02
C ILE A 822 44.02 -0.40 -9.42
N GLU A 823 44.75 -1.10 -10.30
CA GLU A 823 44.23 -1.42 -11.64
C GLU A 823 43.05 -2.40 -11.58
N ALA A 824 43.04 -3.31 -10.60
CA ALA A 824 41.91 -4.21 -10.39
C ALA A 824 40.62 -3.48 -9.98
N LEU A 825 40.74 -2.40 -9.19
CA LEU A 825 39.63 -1.49 -8.88
C LEU A 825 39.20 -0.71 -10.13
N GLU A 826 40.15 -0.16 -10.89
CA GLU A 826 39.95 0.58 -12.15
C GLU A 826 39.12 -0.21 -13.17
N CYS A 827 39.58 -1.42 -13.51
CA CYS A 827 38.92 -2.30 -14.49
C CYS A 827 37.81 -3.17 -13.88
N SER A 828 37.62 -3.10 -12.55
CA SER A 828 36.64 -3.89 -11.81
C SER A 828 36.82 -5.41 -11.99
N SER A 829 38.05 -5.92 -11.92
CA SER A 829 38.37 -7.34 -12.19
C SER A 829 37.70 -8.30 -11.19
N ASN A 830 36.74 -9.10 -11.63
CA ASN A 830 36.10 -10.12 -10.79
C ASN A 830 37.07 -11.21 -10.29
N PRO A 831 37.89 -11.87 -11.15
CA PRO A 831 38.78 -12.93 -10.70
C PRO A 831 39.80 -12.42 -9.68
N TYR A 832 40.30 -11.18 -9.84
CA TYR A 832 41.23 -10.59 -8.87
C TYR A 832 40.66 -10.58 -7.45
N PHE A 833 39.46 -10.04 -7.23
CA PHE A 833 38.90 -9.96 -5.87
C PHE A 833 38.50 -11.34 -5.32
N SER A 834 38.07 -12.27 -6.17
CA SER A 834 37.81 -13.65 -5.71
C SER A 834 39.10 -14.37 -5.29
N ILE A 835 40.21 -14.18 -6.03
CA ILE A 835 41.52 -14.74 -5.68
C ILE A 835 42.08 -14.05 -4.43
N LEU A 836 42.01 -12.71 -4.36
CA LEU A 836 42.39 -11.92 -3.20
C LEU A 836 41.71 -12.44 -1.93
N SER A 837 40.39 -12.66 -1.98
CA SER A 837 39.61 -13.18 -0.86
C SER A 837 39.96 -14.59 -0.43
N THR A 838 40.59 -15.40 -1.30
CA THR A 838 40.88 -16.81 -0.99
C THR A 838 42.36 -17.09 -0.72
N ASP A 839 43.27 -16.30 -1.29
CA ASP A 839 44.72 -16.49 -1.20
C ASP A 839 45.40 -15.46 -0.28
N CYS A 840 44.83 -14.25 -0.16
CA CYS A 840 45.47 -13.15 0.58
C CYS A 840 44.76 -12.79 1.88
N ILE A 841 43.48 -13.17 2.05
CA ILE A 841 42.73 -12.97 3.29
C ILE A 841 42.81 -14.24 4.12
N SER A 842 43.19 -14.09 5.39
CA SER A 842 43.40 -15.17 6.36
C SER A 842 42.20 -16.10 6.51
N THR A 843 41.00 -15.54 6.69
CA THR A 843 39.77 -16.30 6.86
C THR A 843 38.59 -15.66 6.10
N PRO A 844 37.66 -16.45 5.52
CA PRO A 844 36.42 -15.90 4.95
C PRO A 844 35.57 -15.13 5.99
N TYR A 845 35.71 -15.47 7.28
CA TYR A 845 35.02 -14.78 8.37
C TYR A 845 35.44 -13.31 8.48
N SER A 846 36.71 -12.98 8.20
CA SER A 846 37.21 -11.60 8.17
C SER A 846 36.37 -10.71 7.25
N LEU A 847 35.88 -11.22 6.11
CA LEU A 847 35.02 -10.46 5.20
C LEU A 847 33.64 -10.17 5.79
N ILE A 848 33.01 -11.14 6.46
CA ILE A 848 31.72 -10.93 7.14
C ILE A 848 31.90 -9.93 8.28
N TYR A 849 32.96 -10.11 9.06
CA TYR A 849 33.29 -9.24 10.19
C TYR A 849 33.49 -7.78 9.73
N GLU A 850 34.31 -7.54 8.71
CA GLU A 850 34.49 -6.19 8.18
C GLU A 850 33.22 -5.65 7.52
N SER A 851 32.44 -6.48 6.82
CA SER A 851 31.15 -6.05 6.27
C SER A 851 30.21 -5.51 7.35
N LYS A 852 30.14 -6.20 8.50
CA LYS A 852 29.38 -5.73 9.66
C LYS A 852 29.97 -4.46 10.27
N ASN A 853 31.30 -4.33 10.31
CA ASN A 853 31.95 -3.11 10.79
C ASN A 853 31.59 -1.87 9.96
N PHE A 854 31.46 -2.03 8.63
CA PHE A 854 30.94 -1.01 7.70
C PHE A 854 29.41 -0.85 7.73
N ASN A 855 28.72 -1.49 8.68
CA ASN A 855 27.28 -1.45 8.88
C ASN A 855 26.45 -2.05 7.71
N LEU A 856 27.00 -3.05 7.01
CA LEU A 856 26.24 -3.84 6.03
C LEU A 856 25.50 -4.98 6.74
N GLY A 857 24.28 -5.28 6.29
CA GLY A 857 23.46 -6.36 6.88
C GLY A 857 22.80 -5.98 8.23
N SER A 858 22.83 -4.71 8.62
CA SER A 858 22.19 -4.17 9.83
C SER A 858 21.56 -2.80 9.56
N LYS A 859 20.53 -2.42 10.32
CA LYS A 859 19.87 -1.12 10.14
C LYS A 859 20.87 0.01 10.41
N THR A 860 20.92 1.02 9.55
CA THR A 860 21.73 2.23 9.75
C THR A 860 21.20 3.11 10.88
N GLY A 861 19.91 2.98 11.20
CA GLY A 861 19.28 3.77 12.26
C GLY A 861 18.85 5.15 11.81
N ILE A 862 18.74 5.39 10.50
CA ILE A 862 18.22 6.65 9.94
C ILE A 862 16.90 7.06 10.60
N ASP A 863 16.62 8.37 10.64
CA ASP A 863 15.45 8.98 11.27
C ASP A 863 14.13 8.72 10.50
N LEU A 864 13.92 7.51 9.98
CA LEU A 864 12.73 7.07 9.27
C LEU A 864 12.27 5.69 9.78
N PRO A 865 10.95 5.38 9.70
CA PRO A 865 10.44 4.08 10.12
C PRO A 865 10.74 2.98 9.08
N ASN A 866 10.60 1.73 9.49
CA ASN A 866 10.58 0.55 8.60
C ASN A 866 11.85 0.30 7.76
N GLU A 867 13.02 0.72 8.23
CA GLU A 867 14.30 0.43 7.56
C GLU A 867 14.54 -1.09 7.42
N ASN A 868 14.95 -1.50 6.21
CA ASN A 868 15.34 -2.88 5.92
C ASN A 868 16.81 -3.11 6.34
N LYS A 869 17.08 -4.22 7.01
CA LYS A 869 18.43 -4.57 7.48
C LYS A 869 19.34 -5.13 6.38
N GLY A 870 18.79 -5.58 5.25
CA GLY A 870 19.56 -6.32 4.25
C GLY A 870 19.91 -7.74 4.72
N ASN A 871 20.90 -8.36 4.09
CA ASN A 871 21.35 -9.72 4.41
C ASN A 871 22.82 -9.94 4.06
N LEU A 872 23.52 -10.74 4.86
CA LEU A 872 24.88 -11.25 4.60
C LEU A 872 24.81 -12.77 4.40
N PRO A 873 25.74 -13.36 3.62
CA PRO A 873 25.76 -14.81 3.40
C PRO A 873 26.31 -15.58 4.61
N GLU A 874 25.82 -16.81 4.82
CA GLU A 874 26.21 -17.69 5.93
C GLU A 874 27.07 -18.89 5.47
N ASP A 875 27.01 -19.25 4.20
CA ASP A 875 27.60 -20.47 3.60
C ASP A 875 29.02 -20.28 3.05
N ILE A 876 29.57 -19.07 3.09
CA ILE A 876 30.89 -18.75 2.51
C ILE A 876 32.07 -19.48 3.18
N LEU A 877 31.86 -20.05 4.37
CA LEU A 877 32.86 -20.82 5.11
C LEU A 877 33.09 -22.19 4.49
N PHE A 878 32.05 -22.77 3.87
CA PHE A 878 32.06 -24.14 3.38
C PHE A 878 32.06 -24.22 1.85
N ASP A 879 31.42 -23.26 1.15
CA ASP A 879 31.45 -23.17 -0.31
C ASP A 879 32.35 -22.04 -0.82
N ARG A 880 33.39 -22.42 -1.56
CA ARG A 880 34.31 -21.48 -2.21
C ARG A 880 33.64 -20.71 -3.34
N THR A 881 32.65 -21.28 -4.02
CA THR A 881 31.92 -20.55 -5.07
C THR A 881 31.07 -19.43 -4.48
N SER A 882 30.42 -19.68 -3.33
CA SER A 882 29.75 -18.65 -2.52
C SER A 882 30.73 -17.55 -2.07
N LEU A 883 31.92 -17.91 -1.57
CA LEU A 883 32.97 -16.94 -1.21
C LEU A 883 33.38 -16.07 -2.41
N TYR A 884 33.66 -16.68 -3.57
CA TYR A 884 34.07 -15.95 -4.77
C TYR A 884 32.99 -14.98 -5.26
N SER A 885 31.72 -15.38 -5.15
CA SER A 885 30.57 -14.55 -5.50
C SER A 885 30.34 -13.42 -4.49
N PHE A 886 30.51 -13.71 -3.19
CA PHE A 886 30.44 -12.72 -2.13
C PHE A 886 31.52 -11.64 -2.28
N ALA A 887 32.77 -12.03 -2.59
CA ALA A 887 33.90 -11.11 -2.81
C ALA A 887 33.65 -10.06 -3.91
N ILE A 888 32.74 -10.33 -4.85
CA ILE A 888 32.36 -9.38 -5.91
C ILE A 888 31.00 -8.72 -5.68
N GLY A 889 30.44 -8.86 -4.49
CA GLY A 889 29.20 -8.25 -4.04
C GLY A 889 27.92 -8.91 -4.53
N GLN A 890 27.97 -10.21 -4.84
CA GLN A 890 26.83 -11.02 -5.29
C GLN A 890 26.46 -12.06 -4.22
N HIS A 891 25.74 -13.13 -4.61
CA HIS A 891 25.20 -14.17 -3.72
C HIS A 891 24.04 -13.65 -2.87
N SER A 892 23.84 -14.16 -1.66
CA SER A 892 22.80 -13.71 -0.71
C SER A 892 23.14 -12.40 0.02
N LEU A 893 24.19 -11.69 -0.42
CA LEU A 893 24.50 -10.34 0.03
C LEU A 893 23.52 -9.34 -0.59
N VAL A 894 22.75 -8.68 0.26
CA VAL A 894 21.72 -7.74 -0.15
C VAL A 894 21.74 -6.53 0.80
N VAL A 895 21.84 -5.31 0.29
CA VAL A 895 21.97 -4.09 1.10
C VAL A 895 21.01 -3.00 0.61
N THR A 896 20.70 -2.02 1.46
CA THR A 896 19.95 -0.83 1.06
C THR A 896 20.88 0.24 0.48
N PRO A 897 20.38 1.14 -0.39
CA PRO A 897 21.16 2.27 -0.90
C PRO A 897 21.77 3.15 0.21
N ILE A 898 21.06 3.35 1.32
CA ILE A 898 21.62 4.10 2.46
C ILE A 898 22.81 3.38 3.13
N GLN A 899 22.79 2.04 3.24
CA GLN A 899 23.93 1.27 3.74
C GLN A 899 25.15 1.42 2.83
N ALA A 900 24.95 1.40 1.51
CA ALA A 900 26.02 1.63 0.54
C ALA A 900 26.61 3.06 0.66
N ALA A 901 25.77 4.06 0.89
CA ALA A 901 26.21 5.44 1.12
C ALA A 901 27.02 5.57 2.42
N VAL A 902 26.57 4.93 3.52
CA VAL A 902 27.31 4.89 4.80
C VAL A 902 28.66 4.21 4.65
N MET A 903 28.74 3.09 3.90
CA MET A 903 30.01 2.41 3.62
C MET A 903 31.00 3.34 2.89
N LEU A 904 30.55 4.04 1.85
CA LEU A 904 31.39 4.97 1.09
C LEU A 904 31.81 6.18 1.93
N SER A 905 30.90 6.69 2.75
CA SER A 905 31.15 7.77 3.71
C SER A 905 32.28 7.40 4.67
N ALA A 906 32.28 6.18 5.21
CA ALA A 906 33.33 5.68 6.09
C ALA A 906 34.71 5.64 5.41
N ILE A 907 34.78 5.32 4.13
CA ILE A 907 36.05 5.36 3.37
C ILE A 907 36.51 6.82 3.18
N ALA A 908 35.57 7.72 2.86
CA ALA A 908 35.86 9.13 2.64
C ALA A 908 36.35 9.84 3.91
N ASN A 909 35.77 9.56 5.08
CA ASN A 909 35.99 10.27 6.33
C ASN A 909 37.01 9.63 7.30
N LYS A 910 37.94 8.81 6.79
CA LYS A 910 39.00 8.14 7.59
C LYS A 910 38.48 7.07 8.56
N GLY A 911 37.44 6.33 8.16
CA GLY A 911 36.99 5.12 8.83
C GLY A 911 35.90 5.33 9.89
N ILE A 912 35.28 6.51 9.97
CA ILE A 912 34.21 6.74 10.95
C ILE A 912 32.87 6.35 10.33
N VAL A 913 32.20 5.37 10.93
CA VAL A 913 30.86 4.96 10.50
C VAL A 913 29.84 5.72 11.30
N TYR A 914 29.25 6.74 10.69
CA TYR A 914 28.20 7.53 11.31
C TYR A 914 26.82 6.95 11.06
N LYS A 915 25.92 7.18 12.02
CA LYS A 915 24.48 7.07 11.80
C LYS A 915 24.03 8.22 10.88
N PRO A 916 23.39 7.92 9.73
CA PRO A 916 22.85 8.95 8.86
C PRO A 916 21.73 9.72 9.57
N LYS A 917 21.77 11.05 9.50
CA LYS A 917 20.82 11.91 10.22
C LYS A 917 20.02 12.79 9.27
N LEU A 918 18.71 12.89 9.54
CA LEU A 918 17.81 13.82 8.88
C LEU A 918 17.52 15.04 9.74
N LEU A 919 17.68 14.98 11.06
CA LEU A 919 17.51 16.15 11.93
C LEU A 919 18.79 17.00 11.99
N LEU A 920 18.66 18.29 11.69
CA LEU A 920 19.80 19.21 11.62
C LEU A 920 20.40 19.50 13.02
N ASP A 921 19.55 19.67 14.03
CA ASP A 921 19.94 20.10 15.38
C ASP A 921 20.54 18.96 16.25
N VAL A 922 20.80 17.79 15.67
CA VAL A 922 21.29 16.60 16.38
C VAL A 922 22.77 16.37 16.06
N LYS A 923 23.56 16.05 17.10
CA LYS A 923 24.98 15.69 16.94
C LYS A 923 25.12 14.36 16.21
N ALA A 924 26.15 14.23 15.37
CA ALA A 924 26.42 12.98 14.66
C ALA A 924 26.74 11.85 15.64
N GLU A 925 26.03 10.74 15.52
CA GLU A 925 26.23 9.54 16.34
C GLU A 925 27.19 8.59 15.61
N ILE A 926 28.23 8.13 16.32
CA ILE A 926 29.22 7.20 15.76
C ILE A 926 28.74 5.77 16.08
N ILE A 927 28.48 4.99 15.04
CA ILE A 927 28.14 3.57 15.14
C ILE A 927 29.41 2.76 15.36
N ASN A 928 30.44 3.03 14.57
CA ASN A 928 31.69 2.28 14.62
C ASN A 928 32.89 3.13 14.17
N LYS A 929 34.10 2.69 14.57
CA LYS A 929 35.38 3.25 14.11
C LYS A 929 36.22 2.15 13.49
N ILE A 930 36.46 2.29 12.20
CA ILE A 930 37.20 1.35 11.38
C ILE A 930 38.65 1.79 11.30
N PHE A 931 39.58 0.84 11.38
CA PHE A 931 41.01 1.10 11.23
C PHE A 931 41.34 1.53 9.79
N MET A 932 41.49 2.83 9.55
CA MET A 932 41.67 3.38 8.20
C MET A 932 42.89 4.34 8.13
N PRO A 933 44.13 3.83 8.19
CA PRO A 933 45.32 4.66 8.05
C PRO A 933 45.41 5.29 6.64
N ASP A 934 46.05 6.46 6.54
CA ASP A 934 46.11 7.24 5.30
C ASP A 934 46.68 6.46 4.11
N LYS A 935 47.64 5.54 4.33
CA LYS A 935 48.20 4.69 3.26
C LYS A 935 47.15 3.75 2.64
N ILE A 936 46.32 3.10 3.47
CA ILE A 936 45.24 2.22 2.99
C ILE A 936 44.17 3.05 2.28
N ARG A 937 43.76 4.16 2.91
CA ARG A 937 42.75 5.07 2.35
C ARG A 937 43.18 5.63 0.98
N THR A 938 44.45 6.02 0.83
CA THR A 938 44.98 6.57 -0.42
C THR A 938 44.90 5.54 -1.55
N ILE A 939 45.27 4.28 -1.32
CA ILE A 939 45.16 3.21 -2.33
C ILE A 939 43.70 3.01 -2.77
N LEU A 940 42.75 2.99 -1.82
CA LEU A 940 41.33 2.84 -2.15
C LEU A 940 40.81 4.04 -2.97
N LEU A 941 41.15 5.27 -2.55
CA LEU A 941 40.72 6.49 -3.24
C LEU A 941 41.36 6.64 -4.62
N GLU A 942 42.64 6.29 -4.79
CA GLU A 942 43.32 6.28 -6.09
C GLU A 942 42.69 5.24 -7.03
N GLY A 943 42.36 4.05 -6.53
CA GLY A 943 41.61 3.06 -7.30
C GLY A 943 40.24 3.59 -7.75
N MET A 944 39.52 4.29 -6.87
CA MET A 944 38.23 4.92 -7.20
C MET A 944 38.36 6.12 -8.15
N ASP A 945 39.45 6.88 -8.08
CA ASP A 945 39.76 7.95 -9.03
C ASP A 945 40.01 7.38 -10.43
N LYS A 946 40.85 6.34 -10.54
CA LYS A 946 41.11 5.67 -11.83
C LYS A 946 39.86 5.04 -12.45
N VAL A 947 38.87 4.63 -11.67
CA VAL A 947 37.58 4.16 -12.22
C VAL A 947 36.87 5.25 -13.04
N VAL A 948 36.99 6.51 -12.61
CA VAL A 948 36.37 7.68 -13.24
C VAL A 948 37.26 8.23 -14.36
N CYS A 949 38.54 8.44 -14.07
CA CYS A 949 39.47 9.19 -14.92
C CYS A 949 40.47 8.30 -15.69
N GLY A 950 40.76 7.10 -15.20
CA GLY A 950 41.77 6.18 -15.75
C GLY A 950 41.43 5.66 -17.15
N GLU A 951 42.45 5.20 -17.86
CA GLU A 951 42.32 4.73 -19.25
C GLU A 951 41.43 3.49 -19.36
N LYS A 952 41.52 2.59 -18.39
CA LYS A 952 40.72 1.36 -18.29
C LYS A 952 39.53 1.51 -17.34
N GLY A 953 39.22 2.74 -16.92
CA GLY A 953 38.22 3.05 -15.91
C GLY A 953 36.81 2.60 -16.30
N SER A 954 36.16 1.82 -15.43
CA SER A 954 34.85 1.22 -15.71
C SER A 954 33.69 2.23 -15.82
N ALA A 955 33.85 3.48 -15.35
CA ALA A 955 32.84 4.54 -15.49
C ALA A 955 33.02 5.39 -16.76
N ARG A 956 34.25 5.43 -17.31
CA ARG A 956 34.69 6.40 -18.32
C ARG A 956 33.79 6.41 -19.55
N ALA A 957 33.44 5.25 -20.09
CA ALA A 957 32.59 5.16 -21.28
C ALA A 957 31.18 5.75 -21.07
N SER A 958 30.60 5.53 -19.89
CA SER A 958 29.28 6.07 -19.53
C SER A 958 29.32 7.60 -19.38
N ILE A 959 30.34 8.10 -18.67
CA ILE A 959 30.56 9.53 -18.46
C ILE A 959 30.78 10.22 -19.81
N GLN A 960 31.71 9.74 -20.63
CA GLN A 960 32.01 10.33 -21.94
C GLN A 960 30.77 10.37 -22.85
N LYS A 961 29.92 9.35 -22.81
CA LYS A 961 28.67 9.35 -23.57
C LYS A 961 27.74 10.50 -23.14
N LYS A 962 27.56 10.72 -21.83
CA LYS A 962 26.74 11.81 -21.30
C LYS A 962 27.34 13.20 -21.59
N LEU A 963 28.64 13.36 -21.41
CA LEU A 963 29.33 14.64 -21.70
C LEU A 963 29.28 15.02 -23.19
N ARG A 964 29.17 14.05 -24.11
CA ARG A 964 28.96 14.33 -25.54
C ARG A 964 27.56 14.88 -25.83
N GLN A 965 26.56 14.53 -25.03
CA GLN A 965 25.17 14.96 -25.22
C GLN A 965 24.90 16.37 -24.68
N ASN A 966 25.70 16.85 -23.73
CA ASN A 966 25.49 18.15 -23.10
C ASN A 966 26.83 18.91 -22.93
N LYS A 967 27.00 19.99 -23.70
CA LYS A 967 28.23 20.79 -23.74
C LYS A 967 28.52 21.51 -22.42
N ASP A 968 27.49 21.99 -21.71
CA ASP A 968 27.67 22.70 -20.44
C ASP A 968 28.14 21.75 -19.33
N LEU A 969 27.57 20.54 -19.29
CA LEU A 969 28.02 19.47 -18.40
C LEU A 969 29.47 19.08 -18.69
N ARG A 970 29.88 19.07 -19.97
CA ARG A 970 31.27 18.80 -20.37
C ARG A 970 32.24 19.82 -19.81
N ASN A 971 31.95 21.12 -19.94
CA ASN A 971 32.83 22.17 -19.42
C ASN A 971 32.96 22.09 -17.90
N LYS A 972 31.84 21.95 -17.19
CA LYS A 972 31.83 21.77 -15.73
C LYS A 972 32.57 20.52 -15.27
N TYR A 973 32.46 19.41 -16.01
CA TYR A 973 33.21 18.19 -15.73
C TYR A 973 34.71 18.40 -15.93
N ILE A 974 35.13 19.02 -17.03
CA ILE A 974 36.56 19.29 -17.28
C ILE A 974 37.14 20.14 -16.15
N GLU A 975 36.43 21.16 -15.68
CA GLU A 975 36.87 22.01 -14.56
C GLU A 975 36.96 21.27 -13.23
N ASN A 976 36.12 20.24 -12.99
CA ASN A 976 35.96 19.63 -11.67
C ASN A 976 36.28 18.14 -11.60
N HIS A 977 36.74 17.50 -12.68
CA HIS A 977 36.89 16.04 -12.74
C HIS A 977 37.80 15.47 -11.64
N HIS A 978 38.85 16.21 -11.28
CA HIS A 978 39.79 15.88 -10.20
C HIS A 978 39.16 15.88 -8.79
N LYS A 979 37.91 16.35 -8.65
CA LYS A 979 37.16 16.35 -7.38
C LYS A 979 36.26 15.14 -7.22
N PHE A 980 36.18 14.26 -8.23
CA PHE A 980 35.30 13.09 -8.20
C PHE A 980 36.10 11.80 -8.13
N VAL A 981 35.78 10.98 -7.14
CA VAL A 981 36.19 9.57 -7.07
C VAL A 981 34.94 8.72 -7.01
N GLY A 982 34.97 7.53 -7.60
CA GLY A 982 33.77 6.70 -7.63
C GLY A 982 34.02 5.25 -7.97
N LYS A 983 32.95 4.46 -7.88
CA LYS A 983 32.97 3.07 -8.32
C LYS A 983 31.68 2.75 -9.05
N THR A 984 31.78 2.06 -10.18
CA THR A 984 30.60 1.51 -10.84
C THR A 984 30.22 0.18 -10.22
N SER A 985 28.92 -0.05 -10.11
CA SER A 985 28.38 -1.35 -9.74
C SER A 985 27.38 -1.83 -10.78
N THR A 986 27.42 -3.13 -11.02
CA THR A 986 26.41 -3.85 -11.80
C THR A 986 26.06 -5.11 -11.03
N ALA A 987 24.80 -5.23 -10.65
CA ALA A 987 24.27 -6.39 -9.96
C ALA A 987 23.54 -7.29 -10.95
N GLU A 988 23.67 -8.60 -10.73
CA GLU A 988 22.89 -9.59 -11.47
C GLU A 988 21.77 -10.05 -10.57
N PHE A 989 20.54 -9.99 -11.07
CA PHE A 989 19.38 -10.50 -10.34
C PHE A 989 18.63 -11.50 -11.21
N MET A 990 18.21 -12.60 -10.60
CA MET A 990 17.39 -13.62 -11.26
C MET A 990 15.94 -13.21 -11.10
N TYR A 991 15.32 -12.76 -12.19
CA TYR A 991 13.91 -12.35 -12.17
C TYR A 991 13.10 -13.27 -13.08
N HIS A 992 11.91 -13.65 -12.62
CA HIS A 992 10.93 -14.33 -13.47
C HIS A 992 9.95 -13.29 -13.98
N LEU A 993 10.20 -12.77 -15.18
CA LEU A 993 9.27 -11.82 -15.82
C LEU A 993 7.95 -12.48 -16.22
N ASN A 994 7.98 -13.78 -16.47
CA ASN A 994 6.82 -14.50 -16.95
C ASN A 994 6.23 -15.35 -15.81
N MET A 995 4.90 -15.37 -15.79
CA MET A 995 4.09 -16.18 -14.89
C MET A 995 4.06 -17.64 -15.31
N ASN A 996 4.65 -17.98 -16.46
CA ASN A 996 4.73 -19.34 -16.94
C ASN A 996 5.43 -20.26 -15.90
N PRO A 997 4.76 -21.30 -15.39
CA PRO A 997 5.32 -22.18 -14.36
C PRO A 997 6.63 -22.85 -14.78
N SER A 998 6.75 -23.25 -16.05
CA SER A 998 7.94 -23.88 -16.61
C SER A 998 9.09 -22.92 -16.91
N ALA A 999 8.82 -21.60 -16.97
CA ALA A 999 9.83 -20.63 -17.37
C ALA A 999 10.97 -20.54 -16.36
N LYS A 1000 12.20 -20.66 -16.87
CA LYS A 1000 13.43 -20.43 -16.11
C LYS A 1000 13.53 -18.95 -15.72
N ALA A 1001 14.21 -18.69 -14.62
CA ALA A 1001 14.51 -17.32 -14.23
C ALA A 1001 15.44 -16.72 -15.28
N GLU A 1002 15.14 -15.51 -15.70
CA GLU A 1002 16.00 -14.77 -16.60
C GLU A 1002 17.01 -13.97 -15.79
N LYS A 1003 18.25 -13.96 -16.27
CA LYS A 1003 19.34 -13.25 -15.65
C LYS A 1003 19.35 -11.83 -16.19
N TYR A 1004 19.02 -10.87 -15.34
CA TYR A 1004 19.10 -9.46 -15.69
C TYR A 1004 20.38 -8.83 -15.16
N LYS A 1005 20.98 -8.00 -16.00
CA LYS A 1005 21.99 -7.04 -15.59
C LYS A 1005 21.29 -5.70 -15.43
N ASN A 1006 21.45 -5.06 -14.27
CA ASN A 1006 21.00 -3.69 -14.01
C ASN A 1006 19.48 -3.46 -14.12
N ILE A 1007 18.72 -4.07 -13.21
CA ILE A 1007 17.44 -3.50 -12.75
C ILE A 1007 17.74 -2.66 -11.50
N TRP A 1008 18.48 -1.56 -11.68
CA TRP A 1008 18.55 -0.45 -10.74
C TRP A 1008 17.92 0.74 -11.40
#